data_AF-A0A843APC0-F1
#
_entry.id   AF-A0A843APC0-F1
#
_cell.length_a   1.000
_cell.length_b   1.000
_cell.length_c   1.000
_cell.angle_alpha   90.00
_cell.angle_beta   90.00
_cell.angle_gamma   90.00
#
_symmetry.space_group_name_H-M   'P 1'
#
loop_
_entity.id
_entity.type
_entity.pdbx_description
1 polymer ?
#
loop_
_entity_poly.entity_id
_entity_poly.type
_entity_poly.pdbx_seq_one_letter_code
_entity_poly.pdbx_strand_id
1 'polypeptide(L)'
;MTDRGSMRALSRDRRGQMPFSLIAIVLIIVSSLSAALIADLRNGSQEVGLTVGEVERMVELSDDAKEQVQDLAWRSLLISCGGDPINESAMTSRFHSDLEGRISSSFPVTRSGFTVKANVSGVKLSFMLLPLDQSLTVEKFTDKYVPAYVGLTGSIMVQVSSDNGNLSREYLIEDQGKVPWPLLNDRMKGFERAVSNDLGDLDSMVNYMLESLAAYRAVQGWGSVVIGEKGLAETITERDLTNAIDLGLIILQMVHFRQATPCYGISTDVLGGEGCWRFVDESLREGGTIDPADVFLGLYGYDELDWRKVFAQALNSAIERLSLRWMESLGLLKLFELVERSSEEVFSFANELIERTFDVDLAEEHFKKWLKEAFEEAGIPDTLYRFFGAGWPEGTIDIEQMTFQLVGDDSEVTSIALGGLVALDIPQTDVLAWTGWGEFHEQYKKGTLEILGAIRREIASVSEQISRSMFLPKGELKLDPRDGVSFLDEMKASLTIALDQKSTWVRAAMSTAGSTVMTADPLAEATKAEFMENRDIILGRQQALESMVSSVAEQLLSSALSNHQDVPWDENLEQLKKLIVGDDAWGVYDSMERTFDEHAQFLQGYFLAGLSQGSSSGAMSSRMGDVIARTGDPYAGISVVLSEDVTRLLSDISNGLRLRGNQMSVSIPSSPYFSLLGPDGRAHQESLRVELTYPDENSQGSWLSSIITDPRNYRGSPDIDAQIHDTDILGSKAASYQSVWKLTYSGAVCLTLSPGGEIGQVLPVELERHLAFGSDLSVAVLTGHALMGVSYIN
;
A
#
# COMPACT_ATOMS: atom_id res chain seq x y z
N MET A 1 -86.87 12.16 -38.57
CA MET A 1 -88.05 12.03 -37.70
C MET A 1 -87.93 13.13 -36.65
N THR A 2 -88.60 14.29 -36.75
CA THR A 2 -90.05 14.54 -36.52
C THR A 2 -90.48 13.95 -35.18
N ASP A 3 -91.10 14.65 -34.22
CA ASP A 3 -91.88 15.89 -34.18
C ASP A 3 -91.92 16.36 -32.70
N ARG A 4 -91.86 17.65 -32.36
CA ARG A 4 -93.00 18.60 -32.12
C ARG A 4 -94.07 18.07 -31.14
N GLY A 5 -94.61 18.83 -30.19
CA GLY A 5 -94.65 20.29 -29.97
C GLY A 5 -94.94 20.61 -28.48
N SER A 6 -94.55 21.77 -27.95
CA SER A 6 -95.08 23.13 -28.18
C SER A 6 -96.47 23.39 -27.58
N MET A 7 -96.51 24.09 -26.44
CA MET A 7 -97.25 25.36 -26.21
C MET A 7 -96.77 25.92 -24.85
N ARG A 8 -95.98 27.01 -24.74
CA ARG A 8 -96.24 28.46 -24.95
C ARG A 8 -97.38 29.05 -24.10
N ALA A 9 -97.01 29.83 -23.09
CA ALA A 9 -97.44 31.23 -22.84
C ALA A 9 -96.59 31.79 -21.67
N LEU A 10 -95.68 32.76 -21.93
CA LEU A 10 -95.84 34.22 -21.69
C LEU A 10 -95.80 34.57 -20.18
N SER A 11 -95.09 35.57 -19.66
CA SER A 11 -94.20 36.60 -20.19
C SER A 11 -93.67 37.36 -18.98
N ARG A 12 -92.38 37.73 -18.93
CA ARG A 12 -91.92 39.14 -18.83
C ARG A 12 -90.43 39.18 -18.48
N ASP A 13 -89.73 39.80 -19.41
CA ASP A 13 -88.37 40.31 -19.34
C ASP A 13 -88.24 41.42 -18.28
N ARG A 14 -87.11 41.46 -17.56
CA ARG A 14 -86.14 42.57 -17.61
C ARG A 14 -85.04 42.45 -16.53
N ARG A 15 -83.81 42.34 -17.04
CA ARG A 15 -82.56 42.99 -16.58
C ARG A 15 -82.44 43.38 -15.10
N GLY A 16 -81.39 42.83 -14.47
CA GLY A 16 -80.75 43.40 -13.30
C GLY A 16 -81.08 42.70 -11.99
N GLN A 17 -80.58 41.47 -11.81
CA GLN A 17 -80.49 40.86 -10.48
C GLN A 17 -79.02 40.63 -10.14
N MET A 18 -78.46 41.52 -9.32
CA MET A 18 -77.38 41.09 -8.43
C MET A 18 -77.94 39.97 -7.54
N PRO A 19 -77.19 38.88 -7.30
CA PRO A 19 -77.71 37.77 -6.54
C PRO A 19 -77.97 38.21 -5.09
N PHE A 20 -79.19 37.93 -4.61
CA PHE A 20 -79.69 38.23 -3.26
C PHE A 20 -78.75 37.73 -2.14
N SER A 21 -77.86 36.78 -2.45
CA SER A 21 -76.80 36.29 -1.58
C SER A 21 -75.73 37.33 -1.27
N LEU A 22 -75.38 38.24 -2.19
CA LEU A 22 -74.34 39.24 -1.94
C LEU A 22 -74.86 40.40 -1.09
N ILE A 23 -76.12 40.79 -1.28
CA ILE A 23 -76.81 41.74 -0.39
C ILE A 23 -77.05 41.10 0.98
N ALA A 24 -77.41 39.81 1.05
CA ALA A 24 -77.55 39.11 2.32
C ALA A 24 -76.21 38.93 3.05
N ILE A 25 -75.11 38.65 2.36
CA ILE A 25 -73.78 38.55 2.96
C ILE A 25 -73.29 39.92 3.41
N VAL A 26 -73.48 40.98 2.61
CA VAL A 26 -73.16 42.35 3.02
C VAL A 26 -74.06 42.79 4.19
N LEU A 27 -75.35 42.46 4.19
CA LEU A 27 -76.23 42.74 5.33
C LEU A 27 -75.88 41.89 6.55
N ILE A 28 -75.44 40.64 6.39
CA ILE A 28 -75.00 39.80 7.51
C ILE A 28 -73.68 40.32 8.06
N ILE A 29 -72.72 40.73 7.22
CA ILE A 29 -71.45 41.34 7.64
C ILE A 29 -71.68 42.69 8.31
N VAL A 30 -72.55 43.54 7.75
CA VAL A 30 -72.89 44.86 8.32
C VAL A 30 -73.73 44.69 9.60
N SER A 31 -74.64 43.71 9.66
CA SER A 31 -75.43 43.41 10.86
C SER A 31 -74.61 42.70 11.93
N SER A 32 -73.60 41.90 11.57
CA SER A 32 -72.69 41.25 12.51
C SER A 32 -71.65 42.22 13.05
N LEU A 33 -71.11 43.14 12.22
CA LEU A 33 -70.30 44.26 12.71
C LEU A 33 -71.11 45.16 13.65
N SER A 34 -72.35 45.46 13.29
CA SER A 34 -73.23 46.32 14.11
C SER A 34 -73.70 45.62 15.39
N ALA A 35 -74.01 44.33 15.35
CA ALA A 35 -74.43 43.56 16.52
C ALA A 35 -73.26 43.23 17.46
N ALA A 36 -72.05 43.00 16.95
CA ALA A 36 -70.86 42.81 17.77
C ALA A 36 -70.45 44.10 18.48
N LEU A 37 -70.45 45.24 17.76
CA LEU A 37 -70.22 46.56 18.36
C LEU A 37 -71.28 46.93 19.41
N ILE A 38 -72.56 46.58 19.17
CA ILE A 38 -73.66 46.87 20.10
C ILE A 38 -73.72 45.87 21.27
N ALA A 39 -73.31 44.62 21.09
CA ALA A 39 -73.31 43.61 22.15
C ALA A 39 -72.15 43.80 23.15
N ASP A 40 -70.96 44.20 22.68
CA ASP A 40 -69.85 44.58 23.56
C ASP A 40 -70.13 45.89 24.32
N LEU A 41 -70.95 46.78 23.76
CA LEU A 41 -71.45 47.97 24.46
C LEU A 41 -72.50 47.66 25.54
N ARG A 42 -73.07 46.45 25.61
CA ARG A 42 -74.28 46.19 26.41
C ARG A 42 -74.12 45.22 27.57
N ASN A 43 -73.01 44.49 27.68
CA ASN A 43 -72.74 43.57 28.80
C ASN A 43 -71.61 44.08 29.70
N GLY A 44 -71.83 45.23 30.32
CA GLY A 44 -70.98 45.78 31.38
C GLY A 44 -71.66 46.98 32.02
N SER A 45 -72.30 46.80 33.18
CA SER A 45 -73.08 47.81 33.87
C SER A 45 -72.21 48.92 34.50
N GLN A 46 -72.12 50.07 33.83
CA GLN A 46 -72.07 51.45 34.34
C GLN A 46 -71.90 52.40 33.13
N GLU A 47 -72.73 53.43 32.98
CA GLU A 47 -72.53 54.52 31.99
C GLU A 47 -71.10 55.10 32.13
N VAL A 48 -70.26 55.36 31.13
CA VAL A 48 -70.03 54.72 29.84
C VAL A 48 -69.83 55.74 28.69
N GLY A 49 -69.30 56.94 28.96
CA GLY A 49 -69.22 58.07 28.02
C GLY A 49 -68.01 58.09 27.07
N LEU A 50 -67.90 57.11 26.17
CA LEU A 50 -66.89 57.15 25.09
C LEU A 50 -67.44 57.82 23.84
N THR A 51 -66.82 58.92 23.42
CA THR A 51 -67.08 59.59 22.15
C THR A 51 -66.41 58.84 20.98
N VAL A 52 -66.92 59.01 19.76
CA VAL A 52 -66.35 58.40 18.54
C VAL A 52 -64.84 58.74 18.40
N GLY A 53 -64.45 59.98 18.70
CA GLY A 53 -63.05 60.41 18.65
C GLY A 53 -62.19 59.91 19.82
N GLU A 54 -62.76 59.40 20.92
CA GLU A 54 -62.01 58.65 21.94
C GLU A 54 -61.81 57.20 21.51
N VAL A 55 -62.81 56.58 20.88
CA VAL A 55 -62.68 55.22 20.31
C VAL A 55 -61.63 55.19 19.20
N GLU A 56 -61.62 56.16 18.28
CA GLU A 56 -60.59 56.28 17.23
C GLU A 56 -59.18 56.39 17.84
N ARG A 57 -59.00 57.23 18.87
CA ARG A 57 -57.72 57.36 19.58
C ARG A 57 -57.33 56.08 20.34
N MET A 58 -58.29 55.36 20.93
CA MET A 58 -58.01 54.08 21.58
C MET A 58 -57.61 53.00 20.56
N VAL A 59 -58.15 53.05 19.34
CA VAL A 59 -57.74 52.17 18.24
C VAL A 59 -56.31 52.49 17.80
N GLU A 60 -55.97 53.75 17.59
CA GLU A 60 -54.61 54.18 17.24
C GLU A 60 -53.58 53.74 18.29
N LEU A 61 -53.89 53.96 19.58
CA LEU A 61 -53.03 53.51 20.70
C LEU A 61 -52.92 51.99 20.79
N SER A 62 -53.99 51.26 20.43
CA SER A 62 -53.98 49.80 20.40
C SER A 62 -53.10 49.27 19.27
N ASP A 63 -53.15 49.90 18.09
CA ASP A 63 -52.33 49.51 16.94
C ASP A 63 -50.84 49.89 17.14
N ASP A 64 -50.54 51.04 17.74
CA ASP A 64 -49.16 51.43 18.15
C ASP A 64 -48.59 50.44 19.18
N ALA A 65 -49.40 50.07 20.19
CA ALA A 65 -48.99 49.09 21.19
C ALA A 65 -48.81 47.69 20.59
N LYS A 66 -49.62 47.30 19.61
CA LYS A 66 -49.44 46.05 18.86
C LYS A 66 -48.09 46.03 18.15
N GLU A 67 -47.73 47.08 17.40
CA GLU A 67 -46.45 47.16 16.69
C GLU A 67 -45.27 47.10 17.68
N GLN A 68 -45.34 47.83 18.80
CA GLN A 68 -44.31 47.79 19.84
C GLN A 68 -44.17 46.41 20.47
N VAL A 69 -45.29 45.75 20.81
CA VAL A 69 -45.26 44.39 21.40
C VAL A 69 -44.73 43.36 20.39
N GLN A 70 -45.06 43.50 19.10
CA GLN A 70 -44.51 42.66 18.04
C GLN A 70 -43.00 42.84 17.89
N ASP A 71 -42.48 44.08 17.93
CA ASP A 71 -41.03 44.34 17.93
C ASP A 71 -40.33 43.77 19.18
N LEU A 72 -40.94 43.89 20.36
CA LEU A 72 -40.40 43.29 21.58
C LEU A 72 -40.37 41.75 21.50
N ALA A 73 -41.44 41.12 21.02
CA ALA A 73 -41.49 39.68 20.79
C ALA A 73 -40.45 39.22 19.77
N TRP A 74 -40.27 39.98 18.69
CA TRP A 74 -39.25 39.72 17.68
C TRP A 74 -37.83 39.79 18.25
N ARG A 75 -37.52 40.80 19.06
CA ARG A 75 -36.22 40.91 19.74
C ARG A 75 -35.98 39.76 20.72
N SER A 76 -37.01 39.37 21.48
CA SER A 76 -36.93 38.22 22.39
C SER A 76 -36.71 36.90 21.65
N LEU A 77 -37.31 36.71 20.47
CA LEU A 77 -37.05 35.57 19.60
C LEU A 77 -35.56 35.50 19.23
N LEU A 78 -34.98 36.59 18.71
CA LEU A 78 -33.58 36.63 18.29
C LEU A 78 -32.62 36.32 19.45
N ILE A 79 -32.89 36.85 20.64
CA ILE A 79 -32.09 36.57 21.85
C ILE A 79 -32.22 35.10 22.25
N SER A 80 -33.41 34.51 22.16
CA SER A 80 -33.63 33.11 22.53
C SER A 80 -32.86 32.12 21.65
N CYS A 81 -32.61 32.50 20.38
CA CYS A 81 -31.83 31.73 19.40
C CYS A 81 -30.32 31.78 19.68
N GLY A 82 -29.80 32.88 20.23
CA GLY A 82 -28.36 33.08 20.44
C GLY A 82 -27.73 32.31 21.62
N GLY A 83 -28.50 31.58 22.42
CA GLY A 83 -28.01 30.87 23.63
C GLY A 83 -27.87 29.35 23.45
N ASP A 84 -26.84 28.77 24.04
CA ASP A 84 -26.73 27.31 24.25
C ASP A 84 -27.47 26.89 25.54
N PRO A 85 -28.16 25.74 25.59
CA PRO A 85 -28.43 24.81 24.50
C PRO A 85 -29.56 25.29 23.58
N ILE A 86 -29.57 24.80 22.33
CA ILE A 86 -30.55 25.14 21.27
C ILE A 86 -31.65 24.06 21.19
N ASN A 87 -32.18 23.62 22.33
CA ASN A 87 -33.36 22.74 22.36
C ASN A 87 -34.63 23.55 22.63
N GLU A 88 -35.78 23.03 22.21
CA GLU A 88 -37.07 23.73 22.28
C GLU A 88 -37.38 24.25 23.70
N SER A 89 -37.28 23.38 24.71
CA SER A 89 -37.61 23.73 26.09
C SER A 89 -36.76 24.88 26.63
N ALA A 90 -35.45 24.86 26.36
CA ALA A 90 -34.53 25.92 26.77
C ALA A 90 -34.81 27.22 26.02
N MET A 91 -35.03 27.14 24.70
CA MET A 91 -35.36 28.30 23.88
C MET A 91 -36.66 28.96 24.30
N THR A 92 -37.73 28.17 24.49
CA THR A 92 -39.04 28.65 24.94
C THR A 92 -38.96 29.28 26.34
N SER A 93 -38.20 28.68 27.26
CA SER A 93 -38.01 29.24 28.61
C SER A 93 -37.28 30.60 28.57
N ARG A 94 -36.21 30.70 27.77
CA ARG A 94 -35.48 31.97 27.58
C ARG A 94 -36.36 33.03 26.93
N PHE A 95 -37.10 32.65 25.89
CA PHE A 95 -38.02 33.54 25.19
C PHE A 95 -39.08 34.11 26.14
N HIS A 96 -39.77 33.27 26.90
CA HIS A 96 -40.79 33.73 27.83
C HIS A 96 -40.22 34.63 28.93
N SER A 97 -39.07 34.26 29.51
CA SER A 97 -38.43 35.06 30.55
C SER A 97 -38.01 36.45 30.05
N ASP A 98 -37.44 36.55 28.85
CA ASP A 98 -37.02 37.83 28.27
C ASP A 98 -38.22 38.67 27.82
N LEU A 99 -39.23 38.05 27.18
CA LEU A 99 -40.44 38.73 26.73
C LEU A 99 -41.25 39.29 27.91
N GLU A 100 -41.45 38.50 28.97
CA GLU A 100 -42.16 38.94 30.18
C GLU A 100 -41.43 40.10 30.87
N GLY A 101 -40.09 40.03 30.95
CA GLY A 101 -39.26 41.12 31.47
C GLY A 101 -39.40 42.41 30.65
N ARG A 102 -39.36 42.31 29.32
CA ARG A 102 -39.53 43.46 28.41
C ARG A 102 -40.92 44.07 28.51
N ILE A 103 -41.96 43.25 28.48
CA ILE A 103 -43.35 43.73 28.57
C ILE A 103 -43.61 44.38 29.92
N SER A 104 -43.11 43.81 31.02
CA SER A 104 -43.24 44.39 32.36
C SER A 104 -42.50 45.73 32.51
N SER A 105 -41.43 45.93 31.74
CA SER A 105 -40.66 47.19 31.74
C SER A 105 -41.28 48.29 30.87
N SER A 106 -42.04 47.89 29.84
CA SER A 106 -42.58 48.81 28.83
C SER A 106 -44.08 49.09 29.03
N PHE A 107 -44.83 48.18 29.64
CA PHE A 107 -46.27 48.29 29.89
C PHE A 107 -46.59 48.09 31.37
N PRO A 108 -47.59 48.80 31.94
CA PRO A 108 -48.52 49.69 31.25
C PRO A 108 -47.94 51.06 30.88
N VAL A 109 -48.35 51.60 29.74
CA VAL A 109 -48.03 52.98 29.31
C VAL A 109 -49.22 53.88 29.56
N THR A 110 -49.01 55.06 30.16
CA THR A 110 -50.07 56.07 30.29
C THR A 110 -49.78 57.26 29.39
N ARG A 111 -50.68 57.57 28.46
CA ARG A 111 -50.58 58.69 27.52
C ARG A 111 -51.93 59.37 27.36
N SER A 112 -51.97 60.70 27.52
CA SER A 112 -53.15 61.54 27.22
C SER A 112 -54.46 61.08 27.89
N GLY A 113 -54.41 60.59 29.13
CA GLY A 113 -55.59 60.10 29.87
C GLY A 113 -55.99 58.65 29.57
N PHE A 114 -55.22 57.94 28.74
CA PHE A 114 -55.40 56.51 28.46
C PHE A 114 -54.25 55.69 29.07
N THR A 115 -54.58 54.53 29.61
CA THR A 115 -53.64 53.51 30.08
C THR A 115 -53.69 52.30 29.17
N VAL A 116 -52.58 51.96 28.54
CA VAL A 116 -52.44 50.80 27.66
C VAL A 116 -51.76 49.66 28.39
N LYS A 117 -52.37 48.48 28.39
CA LYS A 117 -51.84 47.22 28.92
C LYS A 117 -51.72 46.21 27.78
N ALA A 118 -50.64 45.45 27.76
CA ALA A 118 -50.45 44.35 26.83
C ALA A 118 -50.32 43.04 27.60
N ASN A 119 -51.01 42.00 27.14
CA ASN A 119 -50.87 40.63 27.62
C ASN A 119 -50.35 39.75 26.48
N VAL A 120 -49.20 39.12 26.72
CA VAL A 120 -48.45 38.31 25.75
C VAL A 120 -48.39 36.83 26.12
N SER A 121 -49.17 36.37 27.11
CA SER A 121 -49.20 34.96 27.53
C SER A 121 -49.59 33.99 26.41
N GLY A 122 -50.30 34.49 25.38
CA GLY A 122 -50.64 33.74 24.17
C GLY A 122 -49.52 33.62 23.13
N VAL A 123 -48.44 34.41 23.24
CA VAL A 123 -47.33 34.41 22.28
C VAL A 123 -46.36 33.28 22.59
N LYS A 124 -46.03 32.47 21.58
CA LYS A 124 -45.19 31.28 21.68
C LYS A 124 -44.19 31.20 20.52
N LEU A 125 -43.18 30.36 20.70
CA LEU A 125 -42.28 29.95 19.62
C LEU A 125 -42.94 28.85 18.77
N SER A 126 -42.83 28.96 17.45
CA SER A 126 -43.06 27.88 16.49
C SER A 126 -41.71 27.30 16.05
N PHE A 127 -41.63 25.99 15.85
CA PHE A 127 -40.39 25.33 15.44
C PHE A 127 -40.59 24.57 14.12
N MET A 128 -39.60 24.66 13.24
CA MET A 128 -39.39 23.63 12.20
C MET A 128 -38.29 22.71 12.67
N LEU A 129 -38.51 21.41 12.53
CA LEU A 129 -37.71 20.38 13.17
C LEU A 129 -36.90 19.62 12.13
N LEU A 130 -35.62 19.42 12.40
CA LEU A 130 -34.75 18.52 11.67
C LEU A 130 -34.81 17.13 12.33
N PRO A 131 -35.33 16.10 11.66
CA PRO A 131 -35.24 14.73 12.15
C PRO A 131 -33.77 14.30 12.24
N LEU A 132 -33.42 13.58 13.30
CA LEU A 132 -32.06 13.01 13.42
C LEU A 132 -31.81 11.90 12.39
N ASP A 133 -32.86 11.16 12.02
CA ASP A 133 -32.81 10.19 10.93
C ASP A 133 -33.43 10.79 9.67
N GLN A 134 -32.58 11.09 8.69
CA GLN A 134 -32.99 11.66 7.40
C GLN A 134 -33.03 10.64 6.27
N SER A 135 -32.83 9.36 6.58
CA SER A 135 -32.94 8.26 5.62
C SER A 135 -34.39 7.77 5.43
N LEU A 136 -35.29 8.17 6.32
CA LEU A 136 -36.67 7.73 6.34
C LEU A 136 -37.56 8.58 5.43
N THR A 137 -38.34 7.91 4.58
CA THR A 137 -39.44 8.51 3.81
C THR A 137 -40.45 9.17 4.75
N VAL A 138 -41.09 10.25 4.27
CA VAL A 138 -42.05 11.17 4.94
C VAL A 138 -43.08 10.52 5.89
N GLU A 139 -43.37 9.24 5.74
CA GLU A 139 -44.36 8.49 6.55
C GLU A 139 -43.84 7.92 7.89
N LYS A 140 -42.53 7.98 8.17
CA LYS A 140 -41.94 7.39 9.38
C LYS A 140 -40.93 8.32 10.06
N PHE A 141 -41.32 9.52 10.44
CA PHE A 141 -40.46 10.34 11.30
C PHE A 141 -40.24 9.65 12.65
N THR A 142 -39.00 9.67 13.12
CA THR A 142 -38.64 9.23 14.47
C THR A 142 -39.03 10.29 15.49
N ASP A 143 -39.29 9.90 16.75
CA ASP A 143 -39.59 10.84 17.86
C ASP A 143 -38.38 11.73 18.25
N LYS A 144 -37.27 11.68 17.50
CA LYS A 144 -36.03 12.40 17.81
C LYS A 144 -35.72 13.46 16.75
N TYR A 145 -35.75 14.71 17.18
CA TYR A 145 -35.56 15.88 16.32
C TYR A 145 -34.75 16.96 17.02
N VAL A 146 -34.19 17.88 16.22
CA VAL A 146 -33.54 19.10 16.68
C VAL A 146 -34.19 20.32 16.02
N PRO A 147 -34.30 21.47 16.70
CA PRO A 147 -34.78 22.70 16.07
C PRO A 147 -33.91 23.11 14.88
N ALA A 148 -34.54 23.46 13.76
CA ALA A 148 -33.89 23.98 12.56
C ALA A 148 -34.23 25.47 12.34
N TYR A 149 -35.52 25.81 12.42
CA TYR A 149 -36.02 27.18 12.33
C TYR A 149 -36.93 27.50 13.50
N VAL A 150 -36.97 28.78 13.85
CA VAL A 150 -37.81 29.29 14.94
C VAL A 150 -38.59 30.51 14.46
N GLY A 151 -39.89 30.51 14.68
CA GLY A 151 -40.78 31.62 14.37
C GLY A 151 -41.64 32.01 15.57
N LEU A 152 -42.50 33.00 15.37
CA LEU A 152 -43.48 33.44 16.37
C LEU A 152 -44.89 33.01 15.95
N THR A 153 -45.66 32.54 16.93
CA THR A 153 -47.08 32.22 16.76
C THR A 153 -47.89 32.57 18.00
N GLY A 154 -49.20 32.73 17.85
CA GLY A 154 -50.13 32.92 18.96
C GLY A 154 -50.90 34.23 18.88
N SER A 155 -51.23 34.81 20.03
CA SER A 155 -51.99 36.07 20.08
C SER A 155 -51.48 37.05 21.13
N ILE A 156 -51.62 38.34 20.80
CA ILE A 156 -51.37 39.49 21.68
C ILE A 156 -52.72 40.10 22.04
N MET A 157 -52.99 40.28 23.32
CA MET A 157 -54.15 41.03 23.79
C MET A 157 -53.72 42.41 24.26
N VAL A 158 -54.25 43.46 23.63
CA VAL A 158 -54.02 44.86 24.03
C VAL A 158 -55.30 45.41 24.63
N GLN A 159 -55.19 46.00 25.82
CA GLN A 159 -56.29 46.66 26.51
C GLN A 159 -55.95 48.14 26.73
N VAL A 160 -56.73 49.02 26.13
CA VAL A 160 -56.66 50.47 26.34
C VAL A 160 -57.79 50.89 27.28
N SER A 161 -57.45 51.50 28.40
CA SER A 161 -58.41 51.93 29.43
C SER A 161 -58.39 53.45 29.57
N SER A 162 -59.56 54.06 29.74
CA SER A 162 -59.73 55.47 30.13
C SER A 162 -60.69 55.58 31.30
N ASP A 163 -60.79 56.78 31.89
CA ASP A 163 -61.79 57.08 32.93
C ASP A 163 -63.24 56.83 32.44
N ASN A 164 -63.43 56.87 31.12
CA ASN A 164 -64.72 56.76 30.45
C ASN A 164 -64.98 55.38 29.86
N GLY A 165 -64.07 54.39 29.91
CA GLY A 165 -64.31 53.05 29.37
C GLY A 165 -63.06 52.32 28.85
N ASN A 166 -63.22 51.05 28.43
CA ASN A 166 -62.12 50.18 28.02
C ASN A 166 -62.33 49.60 26.61
N LEU A 167 -61.27 49.51 25.81
CA LEU A 167 -61.20 48.80 24.53
C LEU A 167 -60.21 47.64 24.69
N SER A 168 -60.63 46.42 24.37
CA SER A 168 -59.73 45.26 24.31
C SER A 168 -59.73 44.69 22.90
N ARG A 169 -58.54 44.42 22.36
CA ARG A 169 -58.35 43.81 21.04
C ARG A 169 -57.36 42.67 21.12
N GLU A 170 -57.67 41.60 20.40
CA GLU A 170 -56.77 40.47 20.18
C GLU A 170 -56.17 40.58 18.78
N TYR A 171 -54.85 40.45 18.70
CA TYR A 171 -54.09 40.46 17.46
C TYR A 171 -53.39 39.11 17.30
N LEU A 172 -53.65 38.42 16.18
CA LEU A 172 -52.98 37.16 15.86
C LEU A 172 -51.56 37.41 15.34
N ILE A 173 -50.63 36.56 15.77
CA ILE A 173 -49.29 36.42 15.20
C ILE A 173 -49.26 35.09 14.44
N GLU A 174 -49.23 35.17 13.11
CA GLU A 174 -49.16 34.00 12.23
C GLU A 174 -47.75 33.88 11.64
N ASP A 175 -46.98 32.92 12.16
CA ASP A 175 -45.71 32.37 11.63
C ASP A 175 -44.78 33.40 10.96
N GLN A 176 -44.58 34.54 11.62
CA GLN A 176 -43.75 35.62 11.09
C GLN A 176 -42.28 35.41 11.44
N GLY A 177 -41.42 35.55 10.42
CA GLY A 177 -39.98 35.64 10.53
C GLY A 177 -39.31 34.35 11.02
N LYS A 178 -39.13 33.40 10.11
CA LYS A 178 -38.41 32.14 10.41
C LYS A 178 -36.92 32.41 10.52
N VAL A 179 -36.38 32.24 11.72
CA VAL A 179 -34.96 32.42 12.03
C VAL A 179 -34.24 31.07 11.83
N PRO A 180 -33.29 30.96 10.87
CA PRO A 180 -32.59 29.71 10.51
C PRO A 180 -31.44 29.34 11.47
N TRP A 181 -31.20 30.14 12.51
CA TRP A 181 -29.99 30.08 13.34
C TRP A 181 -29.70 28.68 13.92
N PRO A 182 -30.69 27.92 14.44
CA PRO A 182 -30.42 26.57 14.94
C PRO A 182 -29.80 25.64 13.90
N LEU A 183 -30.33 25.59 12.68
CA LEU A 183 -29.80 24.75 11.61
C LEU A 183 -28.39 25.18 11.22
N LEU A 184 -28.19 26.48 10.96
CA LEU A 184 -26.88 27.01 10.55
C LEU A 184 -25.81 26.71 11.60
N ASN A 185 -26.10 26.99 12.87
CA ASN A 185 -25.16 26.79 13.97
C ASN A 185 -24.89 25.31 14.25
N ASP A 186 -25.90 24.43 14.17
CA ASP A 186 -25.72 22.98 14.34
C ASP A 186 -24.83 22.40 13.23
N ARG A 187 -25.12 22.71 11.97
CA ARG A 187 -24.34 22.24 10.81
C ARG A 187 -22.91 22.78 10.84
N MET A 188 -22.74 24.06 11.15
CA MET A 188 -21.43 24.70 11.30
C MET A 188 -20.60 24.06 12.43
N LYS A 189 -21.19 23.86 13.62
CA LYS A 189 -20.52 23.17 14.75
C LYS A 189 -20.15 21.72 14.40
N GLY A 190 -20.97 21.04 13.59
CA GLY A 190 -20.67 19.70 13.10
C GLY A 190 -19.42 19.68 12.21
N PHE A 191 -19.39 20.57 11.21
CA PHE A 191 -18.26 20.73 10.31
C PHE A 191 -16.98 21.18 11.04
N GLU A 192 -17.10 22.14 11.96
CA GLU A 192 -15.98 22.60 12.80
C GLU A 192 -15.32 21.45 13.58
N ARG A 193 -16.12 20.55 14.17
CA ARG A 193 -15.59 19.37 14.87
C ARG A 193 -14.91 18.38 13.92
N ALA A 194 -15.44 18.20 12.71
CA ALA A 194 -14.86 17.28 11.73
C ALA A 194 -13.53 17.81 11.17
N VAL A 195 -13.35 19.13 11.13
CA VAL A 195 -12.15 19.81 10.61
C VAL A 195 -11.13 20.15 11.72
N SER A 196 -11.55 20.18 13.00
CA SER A 196 -10.66 20.54 14.12
C SER A 196 -9.54 19.53 14.38
N ASN A 197 -8.43 20.04 14.91
CA ASN A 197 -7.16 19.32 15.13
C ASN A 197 -7.28 18.04 15.99
N ASP A 198 -6.33 17.13 15.77
CA ASP A 198 -5.92 15.96 16.58
C ASP A 198 -6.88 14.75 16.58
N LEU A 199 -8.17 14.93 16.29
CA LEU A 199 -9.16 13.84 16.26
C LEU A 199 -10.28 14.05 15.20
N GLY A 200 -10.13 15.02 14.30
CA GLY A 200 -11.09 15.30 13.25
C GLY A 200 -11.13 14.24 12.16
N ASP A 201 -12.30 14.09 11.51
CA ASP A 201 -12.47 13.22 10.35
C ASP A 201 -11.56 13.64 9.18
N LEU A 202 -11.23 14.94 9.08
CA LEU A 202 -10.34 15.49 8.05
C LEU A 202 -8.95 14.84 8.10
N ASP A 203 -8.32 14.81 9.28
CA ASP A 203 -6.96 14.30 9.45
C ASP A 203 -6.87 12.81 9.11
N SER A 204 -7.87 12.04 9.54
CA SER A 204 -7.97 10.61 9.24
C SER A 204 -8.13 10.37 7.74
N MET A 205 -8.94 11.19 7.07
CA MET A 205 -9.16 11.11 5.63
C MET A 205 -7.89 11.47 4.85
N VAL A 206 -7.23 12.57 5.21
CA VAL A 206 -5.97 13.02 4.59
C VAL A 206 -4.90 11.95 4.74
N ASN A 207 -4.75 11.37 5.94
CA ASN A 207 -3.79 10.31 6.18
C ASN A 207 -4.08 9.07 5.32
N TYR A 208 -5.34 8.64 5.25
CA TYR A 208 -5.74 7.49 4.45
C TYR A 208 -5.49 7.70 2.94
N MET A 209 -5.85 8.87 2.42
CA MET A 209 -5.63 9.25 1.02
C MET A 209 -4.14 9.26 0.67
N LEU A 210 -3.31 9.86 1.53
CA LEU A 210 -1.86 9.94 1.32
C LEU A 210 -1.16 8.58 1.48
N GLU A 211 -1.58 7.75 2.44
CA GLU A 211 -1.06 6.40 2.63
C GLU A 211 -1.40 5.51 1.43
N SER A 212 -2.62 5.63 0.89
CA SER A 212 -3.06 4.92 -0.31
C SER A 212 -2.26 5.34 -1.55
N LEU A 213 -2.07 6.65 -1.73
CA LEU A 213 -1.24 7.21 -2.81
C LEU A 213 0.21 6.75 -2.72
N ALA A 214 0.79 6.81 -1.53
CA ALA A 214 2.18 6.42 -1.29
C ALA A 214 2.37 4.90 -1.48
N ALA A 215 1.42 4.08 -1.03
CA ALA A 215 1.42 2.64 -1.28
C ALA A 215 1.34 2.31 -2.78
N TYR A 216 0.45 2.95 -3.53
CA TYR A 216 0.37 2.79 -4.99
C TYR A 216 1.71 3.15 -5.66
N ARG A 217 2.24 4.34 -5.37
CA ARG A 217 3.49 4.86 -5.95
C ARG A 217 4.68 3.96 -5.61
N ALA A 218 4.77 3.49 -4.37
CA ALA A 218 5.82 2.59 -3.94
C ALA A 218 5.74 1.21 -4.60
N VAL A 219 4.54 0.64 -4.77
CA VAL A 219 4.35 -0.60 -5.54
C VAL A 219 4.77 -0.40 -7.00
N GLN A 220 4.48 0.77 -7.59
CA GLN A 220 4.93 1.15 -8.93
C GLN A 220 6.43 1.54 -9.02
N GLY A 221 7.19 1.40 -7.93
CA GLY A 221 8.65 1.55 -7.91
C GLY A 221 9.18 2.96 -7.63
N TRP A 222 8.35 3.88 -7.13
CA TRP A 222 8.83 5.23 -6.78
C TRP A 222 9.78 5.16 -5.58
N GLY A 223 10.91 5.86 -5.66
CA GLY A 223 11.97 5.79 -4.65
C GLY A 223 12.80 4.50 -4.67
N SER A 224 12.58 3.62 -5.65
CA SER A 224 13.39 2.41 -5.88
C SER A 224 14.79 2.73 -6.43
N VAL A 225 15.75 1.85 -6.13
CA VAL A 225 17.11 1.90 -6.70
C VAL A 225 17.17 1.31 -8.12
N VAL A 226 16.23 0.42 -8.48
CA VAL A 226 16.39 -0.44 -9.66
C VAL A 226 15.47 -0.03 -10.83
N ILE A 227 14.18 0.16 -10.56
CA ILE A 227 13.18 0.49 -11.59
C ILE A 227 12.25 1.53 -10.98
N GLY A 228 12.64 2.80 -11.06
CA GLY A 228 11.85 3.92 -10.57
C GLY A 228 11.85 5.06 -11.58
N GLU A 229 10.66 5.52 -11.97
CA GLU A 229 10.51 6.70 -12.85
C GLU A 229 10.73 8.01 -12.08
N LYS A 230 10.52 7.98 -10.76
CA LYS A 230 10.50 9.14 -9.87
C LYS A 230 11.25 8.88 -8.56
N GLY A 231 11.83 9.95 -8.00
CA GLY A 231 12.63 9.87 -6.78
C GLY A 231 11.79 9.70 -5.51
N LEU A 232 12.46 9.38 -4.39
CA LEU A 232 11.79 9.20 -3.09
C LEU A 232 10.98 10.43 -2.64
N ALA A 233 11.52 11.63 -2.89
CA ALA A 233 10.87 12.91 -2.56
C ALA A 233 9.58 13.16 -3.37
N GLU A 234 9.37 12.44 -4.47
CA GLU A 234 8.15 12.55 -5.28
C GLU A 234 7.06 11.59 -4.78
N THR A 235 7.37 10.64 -3.89
CA THR A 235 6.38 9.68 -3.34
C THR A 235 5.22 10.41 -2.67
N ILE A 236 5.52 11.45 -1.88
CA ILE A 236 4.54 12.35 -1.28
C ILE A 236 5.05 13.78 -1.44
N THR A 237 4.26 14.62 -2.09
CA THR A 237 4.59 16.03 -2.35
C THR A 237 3.65 16.98 -1.60
N GLU A 238 4.04 18.25 -1.47
CA GLU A 238 3.16 19.29 -0.89
C GLU A 238 1.85 19.42 -1.67
N ARG A 239 1.88 19.27 -2.99
CA ARG A 239 0.66 19.29 -3.82
C ARG A 239 -0.27 18.13 -3.47
N ASP A 240 0.26 16.94 -3.21
CA ASP A 240 -0.56 15.79 -2.82
C ASP A 240 -1.26 16.04 -1.48
N LEU A 241 -0.55 16.65 -0.53
CA LEU A 241 -1.11 17.05 0.75
C LEU A 241 -2.21 18.11 0.59
N THR A 242 -1.99 19.16 -0.20
CA THR A 242 -3.01 20.18 -0.47
C THR A 242 -4.25 19.58 -1.14
N ASN A 243 -4.06 18.74 -2.16
CA ASN A 243 -5.17 18.08 -2.86
C ASN A 243 -5.96 17.16 -1.91
N ALA A 244 -5.28 16.44 -1.00
CA ALA A 244 -5.92 15.59 0.00
C ALA A 244 -6.75 16.42 0.99
N ILE A 245 -6.22 17.55 1.48
CA ILE A 245 -6.95 18.45 2.37
C ILE A 245 -8.18 19.04 1.67
N ASP A 246 -8.01 19.56 0.44
CA ASP A 246 -9.11 20.14 -0.33
C ASP A 246 -10.21 19.11 -0.61
N LEU A 247 -9.86 17.89 -1.02
CA LEU A 247 -10.83 16.81 -1.21
C LEU A 247 -11.54 16.44 0.10
N GLY A 248 -10.80 16.37 1.21
CA GLY A 248 -11.38 16.14 2.53
C GLY A 248 -12.39 17.22 2.94
N LEU A 249 -12.05 18.49 2.72
CA LEU A 249 -12.96 19.62 2.98
C LEU A 249 -14.21 19.57 2.08
N ILE A 250 -14.09 19.15 0.82
CA ILE A 250 -15.25 18.97 -0.08
C ILE A 250 -16.16 17.85 0.42
N ILE A 251 -15.58 16.70 0.79
CA ILE A 251 -16.35 15.55 1.31
C ILE A 251 -17.07 15.96 2.61
N LEU A 252 -16.40 16.66 3.53
CA LEU A 252 -17.03 17.14 4.76
C LEU A 252 -18.11 18.19 4.52
N GLN A 253 -17.95 19.08 3.53
CA GLN A 253 -19.02 20.00 3.11
C GLN A 253 -20.25 19.21 2.61
N MET A 254 -20.04 18.18 1.79
CA MET A 254 -21.14 17.31 1.34
C MET A 254 -21.82 16.58 2.50
N VAL A 255 -21.08 16.08 3.48
CA VAL A 255 -21.62 15.40 4.67
C VAL A 255 -22.47 16.35 5.52
N HIS A 256 -21.95 17.54 5.84
CA HIS A 256 -22.59 18.44 6.78
C HIS A 256 -23.62 19.37 6.15
N PHE A 257 -23.41 19.79 4.90
CA PHE A 257 -24.22 20.81 4.21
C PHE A 257 -24.98 20.28 3.00
N ARG A 258 -24.73 19.04 2.55
CA ARG A 258 -25.33 18.39 1.35
C ARG A 258 -24.94 19.04 0.02
N GLN A 259 -24.04 20.01 0.06
CA GLN A 259 -23.50 20.76 -1.07
C GLN A 259 -22.07 21.16 -0.71
N ALA A 260 -21.23 21.33 -1.74
CA ALA A 260 -19.86 21.82 -1.59
C ALA A 260 -19.58 22.96 -2.55
N THR A 261 -18.71 23.86 -2.13
CA THR A 261 -18.20 24.93 -2.99
C THR A 261 -17.30 24.33 -4.07
N PRO A 262 -17.43 24.73 -5.35
CA PRO A 262 -16.49 24.32 -6.38
C PRO A 262 -15.05 24.66 -6.02
N CYS A 263 -14.18 23.65 -5.96
CA CYS A 263 -12.77 23.84 -5.68
C CYS A 263 -11.93 23.61 -6.94
N TYR A 264 -11.44 24.71 -7.51
CA TYR A 264 -10.55 24.68 -8.69
C TYR A 264 -9.06 24.68 -8.32
N GLY A 265 -8.73 24.68 -7.02
CA GLY A 265 -7.37 24.58 -6.51
C GLY A 265 -6.76 23.19 -6.69
N ILE A 266 -7.61 22.14 -6.65
CA ILE A 266 -7.18 20.75 -6.88
C ILE A 266 -6.65 20.60 -8.29
N SER A 267 -5.41 20.19 -8.43
CA SER A 267 -4.79 19.94 -9.74
C SER A 267 -3.82 18.77 -9.67
N THR A 268 -3.81 17.96 -10.73
CA THR A 268 -2.89 16.83 -10.87
C THR A 268 -2.12 16.95 -12.18
N ASP A 269 -1.18 16.03 -12.41
CA ASP A 269 -0.45 15.97 -13.69
C ASP A 269 -1.37 15.56 -14.86
N VAL A 270 -2.55 14.99 -14.56
CA VAL A 270 -3.52 14.47 -15.53
C VAL A 270 -4.69 15.44 -15.76
N LEU A 271 -5.19 16.06 -14.69
CA LEU A 271 -6.37 16.91 -14.71
C LEU A 271 -6.05 18.31 -14.18
N GLY A 272 -6.51 19.34 -14.90
CA GLY A 272 -6.53 20.72 -14.39
C GLY A 272 -7.70 20.96 -13.43
N GLY A 273 -7.73 22.14 -12.80
CA GLY A 273 -8.73 22.50 -11.76
C GLY A 273 -10.19 22.20 -12.11
N GLU A 274 -10.64 22.62 -13.29
CA GLU A 274 -12.02 22.36 -13.75
C GLU A 274 -12.29 20.87 -13.98
N GLY A 275 -11.30 20.13 -14.50
CA GLY A 275 -11.38 18.69 -14.71
C GLY A 275 -11.46 17.91 -13.41
N CYS A 276 -10.63 18.29 -12.43
CA CYS A 276 -10.66 17.74 -11.08
C CYS A 276 -12.01 17.97 -10.41
N TRP A 277 -12.52 19.21 -10.43
CA TRP A 277 -13.82 19.53 -9.83
C TRP A 277 -14.95 18.69 -10.45
N ARG A 278 -15.00 18.59 -11.78
CA ARG A 278 -16.01 17.78 -12.46
C ARG A 278 -15.94 16.31 -12.04
N PHE A 279 -14.73 15.75 -11.96
CA PHE A 279 -14.53 14.37 -11.52
C PHE A 279 -15.02 14.16 -10.07
N VAL A 280 -14.68 15.08 -9.16
CA VAL A 280 -15.12 15.01 -7.76
C VAL A 280 -16.64 15.16 -7.65
N ASP A 281 -17.23 16.15 -8.32
CA ASP A 281 -18.69 16.37 -8.31
C ASP A 281 -19.42 15.11 -8.82
N GLU A 282 -19.02 14.55 -9.97
CA GLU A 282 -19.58 13.31 -10.50
C GLU A 282 -19.40 12.13 -9.53
N SER A 283 -18.22 12.01 -8.92
CA SER A 283 -17.91 10.93 -7.97
C SER A 283 -18.73 11.02 -6.69
N LEU A 284 -19.13 12.22 -6.24
CA LEU A 284 -19.85 12.41 -4.96
C LEU A 284 -21.37 12.57 -5.12
N ARG A 285 -21.87 12.91 -6.32
CA ARG A 285 -23.26 13.32 -6.58
C ARG A 285 -24.35 12.32 -6.18
N GLU A 286 -24.11 11.01 -6.32
CA GLU A 286 -25.11 9.98 -6.01
C GLU A 286 -25.25 9.71 -4.50
N GLY A 287 -24.36 10.27 -3.69
CA GLY A 287 -24.25 9.96 -2.26
C GLY A 287 -23.89 8.50 -1.99
N GLY A 288 -24.25 8.02 -0.80
CA GLY A 288 -23.94 6.67 -0.32
C GLY A 288 -22.66 6.61 0.52
N THR A 289 -22.28 5.40 0.93
CA THR A 289 -20.99 5.19 1.59
C THR A 289 -19.90 5.18 0.51
N ILE A 290 -18.90 6.04 0.68
CA ILE A 290 -17.78 6.16 -0.24
C ILE A 290 -16.44 5.85 0.43
N ASP A 291 -15.49 5.32 -0.33
CA ASP A 291 -14.07 5.26 0.01
C ASP A 291 -13.38 6.54 -0.54
N PRO A 292 -12.85 7.43 0.33
CA PRO A 292 -12.15 8.64 -0.11
C PRO A 292 -10.86 8.37 -0.90
N ALA A 293 -10.19 7.24 -0.66
CA ALA A 293 -8.94 6.90 -1.34
C ALA A 293 -9.17 6.60 -2.82
N ASP A 294 -10.29 5.97 -3.19
CA ASP A 294 -10.60 5.68 -4.60
C ASP A 294 -10.85 6.96 -5.40
N VAL A 295 -11.60 7.91 -4.83
CA VAL A 295 -11.78 9.25 -5.44
C VAL A 295 -10.43 9.96 -5.57
N PHE A 296 -9.60 9.88 -4.53
CA PHE A 296 -8.29 10.53 -4.54
C PHE A 296 -7.33 9.93 -5.57
N LEU A 297 -7.21 8.61 -5.65
CA LEU A 297 -6.38 7.92 -6.64
C LEU A 297 -6.90 8.14 -8.06
N GLY A 298 -8.23 8.20 -8.24
CA GLY A 298 -8.88 8.53 -9.51
C GLY A 298 -8.48 9.91 -10.06
N LEU A 299 -8.29 10.92 -9.20
CA LEU A 299 -7.81 12.25 -9.61
C LEU A 299 -6.42 12.22 -10.28
N TYR A 300 -5.59 11.24 -9.92
CA TYR A 300 -4.25 11.06 -10.47
C TYR A 300 -4.24 10.15 -11.71
N GLY A 301 -5.38 9.59 -12.13
CA GLY A 301 -5.44 8.62 -13.22
C GLY A 301 -4.66 7.35 -12.90
N TYR A 302 -4.75 6.89 -11.65
CA TYR A 302 -4.07 5.67 -11.18
C TYR A 302 -4.97 4.43 -11.30
N ASP A 303 -5.75 4.39 -12.37
CA ASP A 303 -6.61 3.28 -12.81
C ASP A 303 -5.83 2.20 -13.59
N GLU A 304 -4.58 2.47 -13.99
CA GLU A 304 -3.71 1.50 -14.67
C GLU A 304 -2.45 1.13 -13.85
N LEU A 305 -2.22 -0.17 -13.65
CA LEU A 305 -1.02 -0.71 -13.02
C LEU A 305 -0.03 -1.29 -14.04
N ASP A 306 1.24 -0.89 -13.95
CA ASP A 306 2.32 -1.53 -14.70
C ASP A 306 2.98 -2.67 -13.91
N TRP A 307 2.38 -3.86 -14.00
CA TRP A 307 2.90 -5.07 -13.36
C TRP A 307 4.33 -5.44 -13.78
N ARG A 308 4.83 -4.96 -14.93
CA ARG A 308 6.21 -5.24 -15.38
C ARG A 308 7.21 -4.63 -14.41
N LYS A 309 6.93 -3.42 -13.92
CA LYS A 309 7.75 -2.74 -12.90
C LYS A 309 7.71 -3.51 -11.59
N VAL A 310 6.51 -3.87 -11.13
CA VAL A 310 6.29 -4.58 -9.87
C VAL A 310 7.04 -5.93 -9.84
N PHE A 311 6.86 -6.77 -10.86
CA PHE A 311 7.51 -8.09 -10.92
C PHE A 311 9.01 -8.01 -11.09
N ALA A 312 9.50 -7.12 -11.96
CA ALA A 312 10.93 -6.93 -12.13
C ALA A 312 11.58 -6.44 -10.83
N GLN A 313 10.93 -5.53 -10.11
CA GLN A 313 11.40 -5.07 -8.82
C GLN A 313 11.39 -6.16 -7.75
N ALA A 314 10.31 -6.94 -7.65
CA ALA A 314 10.24 -8.08 -6.74
C ALA A 314 11.37 -9.10 -7.00
N LEU A 315 11.67 -9.37 -8.27
CA LEU A 315 12.77 -10.26 -8.62
C LEU A 315 14.14 -9.68 -8.22
N ASN A 316 14.36 -8.38 -8.42
CA ASN A 316 15.60 -7.72 -8.01
C ASN A 316 15.79 -7.76 -6.49
N SER A 317 14.74 -7.53 -5.71
CA SER A 317 14.78 -7.67 -4.25
C SER A 317 15.10 -9.09 -3.80
N ALA A 318 14.72 -10.09 -4.59
CA ALA A 318 14.92 -11.50 -4.27
C ALA A 318 16.26 -12.08 -4.78
N ILE A 319 17.09 -11.31 -5.48
CA ILE A 319 18.35 -11.79 -6.11
C ILE A 319 19.25 -12.51 -5.11
N GLU A 320 19.48 -11.94 -3.93
CA GLU A 320 20.35 -12.53 -2.90
C GLU A 320 19.82 -13.90 -2.45
N ARG A 321 18.55 -13.95 -2.03
CA ARG A 321 17.92 -15.20 -1.57
C ARG A 321 17.82 -16.25 -2.68
N LEU A 322 17.50 -15.85 -3.90
CA LEU A 322 17.38 -16.77 -5.04
C LEU A 322 18.76 -17.30 -5.47
N SER A 323 19.80 -16.45 -5.46
CA SER A 323 21.16 -16.87 -5.76
C SER A 323 21.72 -17.87 -4.75
N LEU A 324 21.45 -17.69 -3.45
CA LEU A 324 21.78 -18.65 -2.39
C LEU A 324 21.10 -20.02 -2.65
N ARG A 325 19.81 -20.03 -3.00
CA ARG A 325 19.09 -21.25 -3.37
C ARG A 325 19.66 -21.93 -4.61
N TRP A 326 20.05 -21.16 -5.62
CA TRP A 326 20.68 -21.71 -6.82
C TRP A 326 22.05 -22.32 -6.50
N MET A 327 22.87 -21.65 -5.69
CA MET A 327 24.14 -22.21 -5.23
C MET A 327 23.98 -23.51 -4.45
N GLU A 328 22.95 -23.62 -3.63
CA GLU A 328 22.62 -24.88 -2.94
C GLU A 328 22.23 -25.99 -3.94
N SER A 329 21.37 -25.68 -4.91
CA SER A 329 20.99 -26.65 -5.95
C SER A 329 22.16 -27.08 -6.85
N LEU A 330 23.17 -26.22 -6.99
CA LEU A 330 24.43 -26.51 -7.68
C LEU A 330 25.45 -27.28 -6.81
N GLY A 331 25.11 -27.58 -5.56
CA GLY A 331 25.97 -28.35 -4.65
C GLY A 331 27.20 -27.58 -4.14
N LEU A 332 27.27 -26.26 -4.39
CA LEU A 332 28.42 -25.43 -4.02
C LEU A 332 28.41 -25.06 -2.53
N LEU A 333 27.21 -24.99 -1.94
CA LEU A 333 26.95 -24.59 -0.56
C LEU A 333 25.80 -25.43 0.03
N LYS A 334 25.73 -25.55 1.36
CA LYS A 334 24.57 -26.09 2.06
C LYS A 334 23.99 -25.04 3.00
N LEU A 335 22.73 -24.64 2.80
CA LEU A 335 22.12 -23.55 3.58
C LEU A 335 21.96 -23.91 5.06
N PHE A 336 21.74 -25.18 5.39
CA PHE A 336 21.63 -25.64 6.79
C PHE A 336 22.93 -25.47 7.59
N GLU A 337 24.10 -25.75 7.00
CA GLU A 337 25.40 -25.61 7.68
C GLU A 337 25.76 -24.12 7.88
N LEU A 338 25.26 -23.25 7.00
CA LEU A 338 25.31 -21.79 7.16
C LEU A 338 24.48 -21.33 8.36
N VAL A 339 23.29 -21.93 8.60
CA VAL A 339 22.38 -21.61 9.72
C VAL A 339 22.97 -21.99 11.08
N GLU A 340 23.59 -23.17 11.20
CA GLU A 340 24.15 -23.63 12.49
C GLU A 340 25.34 -22.78 12.95
N ARG A 341 26.08 -22.17 12.02
CA ARG A 341 27.25 -21.31 12.31
C ARG A 341 26.91 -19.82 12.47
N SER A 342 25.71 -19.38 12.11
CA SER A 342 25.33 -17.96 12.05
C SER A 342 24.60 -17.41 13.30
N SER A 343 24.60 -18.11 14.45
CA SER A 343 23.58 -17.92 15.49
C SER A 343 23.57 -16.59 16.28
N GLU A 344 24.39 -15.58 15.94
CA GLU A 344 24.40 -14.29 16.66
C GLU A 344 24.52 -13.04 15.79
N GLU A 345 24.70 -13.14 14.47
CA GLU A 345 24.89 -11.98 13.61
C GLU A 345 23.94 -11.97 12.40
N VAL A 346 23.25 -10.84 12.21
CA VAL A 346 22.37 -10.60 11.07
C VAL A 346 23.25 -10.22 9.88
N PHE A 347 23.55 -11.19 9.00
CA PHE A 347 24.36 -10.96 7.80
C PHE A 347 23.58 -10.16 6.77
N SER A 348 24.24 -9.15 6.21
CA SER A 348 23.62 -8.24 5.24
C SER A 348 23.74 -8.75 3.80
N PHE A 349 24.72 -9.60 3.49
CA PHE A 349 24.98 -10.09 2.12
C PHE A 349 25.52 -11.52 2.06
N ALA A 350 25.21 -12.24 0.95
CA ALA A 350 25.70 -13.60 0.73
C ALA A 350 27.24 -13.71 0.66
N ASN A 351 27.93 -12.64 0.27
CA ASN A 351 29.40 -12.64 0.23
C ASN A 351 30.00 -12.75 1.64
N GLU A 352 29.48 -11.97 2.61
CA GLU A 352 29.93 -12.01 4.01
C GLU A 352 29.68 -13.39 4.63
N LEU A 353 28.54 -13.98 4.31
CA LEU A 353 28.15 -15.32 4.75
C LEU A 353 29.11 -16.38 4.19
N ILE A 354 29.41 -16.34 2.89
CA ILE A 354 30.36 -17.25 2.22
C ILE A 354 31.78 -17.08 2.80
N GLU A 355 32.22 -15.82 2.95
CA GLU A 355 33.56 -15.52 3.45
C GLU A 355 33.82 -16.05 4.86
N ARG A 356 32.79 -16.07 5.71
CA ARG A 356 32.88 -16.49 7.11
C ARG A 356 32.63 -17.98 7.31
N THR A 357 31.96 -18.63 6.37
CA THR A 357 31.56 -20.05 6.51
C THR A 357 32.63 -21.01 5.99
N PHE A 358 33.36 -20.64 4.94
CA PHE A 358 34.48 -21.42 4.42
C PHE A 358 35.76 -21.17 5.23
N ASP A 359 35.89 -21.90 6.34
CA ASP A 359 37.20 -22.16 6.97
C ASP A 359 37.97 -23.23 6.15
N VAL A 360 39.29 -23.27 6.25
CA VAL A 360 40.21 -24.04 5.37
C VAL A 360 39.79 -25.51 5.25
N ASP A 361 39.52 -26.17 6.38
CA ASP A 361 39.18 -27.60 6.41
C ASP A 361 37.80 -27.90 5.79
N LEU A 362 36.82 -27.01 5.99
CA LEU A 362 35.47 -27.20 5.47
C LEU A 362 35.43 -27.01 3.95
N ALA A 363 36.21 -26.06 3.44
CA ALA A 363 36.32 -25.80 2.01
C ALA A 363 36.92 -26.99 1.25
N GLU A 364 37.92 -27.67 1.82
CA GLU A 364 38.50 -28.88 1.23
C GLU A 364 37.49 -30.04 1.18
N GLU A 365 36.71 -30.26 2.25
CA GLU A 365 35.66 -31.28 2.26
C GLU A 365 34.58 -31.00 1.21
N HIS A 366 34.10 -29.75 1.14
CA HIS A 366 33.12 -29.33 0.14
C HIS A 366 33.64 -29.46 -1.28
N PHE A 367 34.90 -29.06 -1.53
CA PHE A 367 35.53 -29.22 -2.84
C PHE A 367 35.61 -30.68 -3.26
N LYS A 368 36.07 -31.59 -2.38
CA LYS A 368 36.15 -33.03 -2.68
C LYS A 368 34.77 -33.63 -2.93
N LYS A 369 33.74 -33.16 -2.23
CA LYS A 369 32.35 -33.58 -2.44
C LYS A 369 31.83 -33.10 -3.79
N TRP A 370 32.00 -31.81 -4.09
CA TRP A 370 31.63 -31.22 -5.38
C TRP A 370 32.30 -31.94 -6.55
N LEU A 371 33.59 -32.25 -6.43
CA LEU A 371 34.35 -32.94 -7.48
C LEU A 371 33.78 -34.33 -7.75
N LYS A 372 33.47 -35.11 -6.70
CA LYS A 372 32.81 -36.42 -6.86
C LYS A 372 31.46 -36.31 -7.56
N GLU A 373 30.62 -35.38 -7.13
CA GLU A 373 29.29 -35.16 -7.72
C GLU A 373 29.41 -34.76 -9.21
N ALA A 374 30.40 -33.95 -9.59
CA ALA A 374 30.63 -33.58 -10.98
C ALA A 374 31.00 -34.79 -11.87
N PHE A 375 31.82 -35.73 -11.36
CA PHE A 375 32.16 -36.95 -12.10
C PHE A 375 31.01 -37.96 -12.14
N GLU A 376 30.21 -38.07 -11.06
CA GLU A 376 28.99 -38.87 -11.04
C GLU A 376 27.98 -38.38 -12.08
N GLU A 377 27.77 -37.07 -12.20
CA GLU A 377 26.91 -36.46 -13.22
C GLU A 377 27.43 -36.70 -14.65
N ALA A 378 28.75 -36.70 -14.84
CA ALA A 378 29.39 -37.05 -16.11
C ALA A 378 29.31 -38.56 -16.42
N GLY A 379 28.82 -39.39 -15.49
CA GLY A 379 28.76 -40.85 -15.64
C GLY A 379 30.14 -41.52 -15.61
N ILE A 380 31.15 -40.86 -15.03
CA ILE A 380 32.52 -41.38 -14.95
C ILE A 380 32.73 -42.04 -13.57
N PRO A 381 33.01 -43.36 -13.51
CA PRO A 381 33.27 -44.05 -12.26
C PRO A 381 34.58 -43.59 -11.59
N ASP A 382 34.63 -43.70 -10.27
CA ASP A 382 35.78 -43.32 -9.44
C ASP A 382 37.10 -44.00 -9.84
N THR A 383 37.03 -45.22 -10.36
CA THR A 383 38.20 -45.94 -10.89
C THR A 383 38.90 -45.21 -12.04
N LEU A 384 38.23 -44.31 -12.76
CA LEU A 384 38.79 -43.66 -13.95
C LEU A 384 39.37 -42.25 -13.70
N TYR A 385 39.02 -41.61 -12.58
CA TYR A 385 39.48 -40.25 -12.27
C TYR A 385 40.16 -40.12 -10.89
N ARG A 386 39.84 -41.02 -9.94
CA ARG A 386 40.28 -40.93 -8.55
C ARG A 386 41.46 -41.84 -8.24
N PHE A 387 41.41 -43.09 -8.70
CA PHE A 387 42.40 -44.10 -8.35
C PHE A 387 43.36 -44.34 -9.50
N PHE A 388 44.53 -43.70 -9.47
CA PHE A 388 45.61 -44.02 -10.39
C PHE A 388 46.05 -45.48 -10.19
N GLY A 389 46.27 -46.21 -11.29
CA GLY A 389 46.62 -47.64 -11.25
C GLY A 389 45.43 -48.61 -11.13
N ALA A 390 44.19 -48.12 -11.01
CA ALA A 390 42.99 -48.98 -10.92
C ALA A 390 42.29 -49.16 -12.29
N GLY A 391 41.89 -50.39 -12.62
CA GLY A 391 40.97 -50.67 -13.74
C GLY A 391 41.58 -50.76 -15.15
N TRP A 392 42.90 -50.69 -15.29
CA TRP A 392 43.64 -50.94 -16.55
C TRP A 392 44.47 -52.24 -16.45
N PRO A 393 44.84 -52.90 -17.57
CA PRO A 393 45.76 -54.04 -17.52
C PRO A 393 47.09 -53.62 -16.87
N GLU A 394 47.69 -54.49 -16.04
CA GLU A 394 49.04 -54.29 -15.52
C GLU A 394 49.98 -53.91 -16.69
N GLY A 395 50.61 -52.74 -16.62
CA GLY A 395 51.51 -52.29 -17.67
C GLY A 395 52.64 -53.30 -17.83
N THR A 396 52.88 -53.83 -19.01
CA THR A 396 54.00 -54.76 -19.23
C THR A 396 55.07 -54.08 -20.07
N ILE A 397 56.34 -54.25 -19.68
CA ILE A 397 57.48 -53.85 -20.50
C ILE A 397 58.22 -55.10 -20.99
N ASP A 398 58.63 -55.08 -22.26
CA ASP A 398 59.50 -56.09 -22.83
C ASP A 398 60.94 -55.60 -22.69
N ILE A 399 61.75 -56.32 -21.92
CA ILE A 399 63.11 -55.92 -21.58
C ILE A 399 64.09 -56.70 -22.45
N GLU A 400 64.89 -55.98 -23.23
CA GLU A 400 65.96 -56.58 -24.03
C GLU A 400 66.97 -57.31 -23.12
N GLN A 401 67.46 -58.46 -23.60
CA GLN A 401 68.39 -59.27 -22.82
C GLN A 401 69.70 -58.53 -22.55
N MET A 402 70.04 -58.37 -21.27
CA MET A 402 71.28 -57.81 -20.79
C MET A 402 72.03 -58.82 -19.93
N THR A 403 73.36 -58.76 -19.96
CA THR A 403 74.19 -59.55 -19.04
C THR A 403 74.38 -58.79 -17.74
N PHE A 404 73.93 -59.37 -16.63
CA PHE A 404 74.09 -58.84 -15.27
C PHE A 404 75.06 -59.68 -14.47
N GLN A 405 75.88 -59.04 -13.64
CA GLN A 405 76.90 -59.68 -12.81
C GLN A 405 76.37 -59.84 -11.39
N LEU A 406 76.06 -61.08 -10.98
CA LEU A 406 75.71 -61.41 -9.60
C LEU A 406 76.96 -61.48 -8.74
N VAL A 407 76.91 -60.91 -7.54
CA VAL A 407 77.92 -61.03 -6.48
C VAL A 407 77.50 -62.15 -5.52
N GLY A 408 78.29 -63.22 -5.44
CA GLY A 408 78.10 -64.31 -4.46
C GLY A 408 78.73 -64.01 -3.10
N ASP A 409 78.47 -64.87 -2.11
CA ASP A 409 78.93 -64.72 -0.71
C ASP A 409 80.46 -64.56 -0.56
N ASP A 410 81.24 -65.12 -1.50
CA ASP A 410 82.71 -65.07 -1.52
C ASP A 410 83.28 -63.95 -2.43
N SER A 411 82.46 -62.97 -2.86
CA SER A 411 82.80 -61.98 -3.91
C SER A 411 83.08 -62.57 -5.30
N GLU A 412 82.70 -63.83 -5.55
CA GLU A 412 82.72 -64.41 -6.89
C GLU A 412 81.60 -63.82 -7.75
N VAL A 413 81.93 -63.47 -8.99
CA VAL A 413 81.00 -62.81 -9.92
C VAL A 413 80.47 -63.79 -10.95
N THR A 414 79.15 -64.01 -10.98
CA THR A 414 78.49 -64.89 -11.95
C THR A 414 77.65 -64.07 -12.93
N SER A 415 77.92 -64.22 -14.22
CA SER A 415 77.14 -63.55 -15.27
C SER A 415 75.83 -64.29 -15.55
N ILE A 416 74.71 -63.60 -15.43
CA ILE A 416 73.36 -64.08 -15.78
C ILE A 416 72.76 -63.20 -16.87
N ALA A 417 71.83 -63.75 -17.65
CA ALA A 417 71.04 -62.96 -18.58
C ALA A 417 69.75 -62.49 -17.90
N LEU A 418 69.52 -61.18 -17.87
CA LEU A 418 68.27 -60.56 -17.43
C LEU A 418 67.50 -60.07 -18.66
N GLY A 419 66.21 -60.36 -18.74
CA GLY A 419 65.34 -59.85 -19.80
C GLY A 419 64.07 -60.66 -19.97
N GLY A 420 63.19 -60.20 -20.85
CA GLY A 420 61.86 -60.76 -21.09
C GLY A 420 60.73 -59.82 -20.64
N LEU A 421 59.51 -60.36 -20.67
CA LEU A 421 58.31 -59.62 -20.33
C LEU A 421 58.17 -59.48 -18.81
N VAL A 422 58.09 -58.25 -18.31
CA VAL A 422 57.92 -57.95 -16.88
C VAL A 422 56.66 -57.13 -16.67
N ALA A 423 55.88 -57.50 -15.65
CA ALA A 423 54.72 -56.73 -15.24
C ALA A 423 55.15 -55.55 -14.36
N LEU A 424 54.63 -54.36 -14.62
CA LEU A 424 54.86 -53.18 -13.81
C LEU A 424 53.80 -53.13 -12.73
N ASP A 425 54.25 -53.19 -11.48
CA ASP A 425 53.40 -52.92 -10.32
C ASP A 425 53.34 -51.41 -10.09
N ILE A 426 52.30 -50.78 -10.66
CA ILE A 426 52.04 -49.35 -10.46
C ILE A 426 51.21 -49.20 -9.18
N PRO A 427 51.75 -48.55 -8.12
CA PRO A 427 51.03 -48.43 -6.87
C PRO A 427 49.76 -47.59 -7.06
N GLN A 428 48.71 -47.98 -6.35
CA GLN A 428 47.44 -47.25 -6.39
C GLN A 428 47.57 -45.91 -5.64
N THR A 429 47.34 -44.79 -6.33
CA THR A 429 47.35 -43.44 -5.73
C THR A 429 45.93 -42.85 -5.77
N ASP A 430 45.43 -42.36 -4.63
CA ASP A 430 44.16 -41.62 -4.56
C ASP A 430 44.40 -40.14 -4.84
N VAL A 431 43.94 -39.66 -6.00
CA VAL A 431 44.03 -38.26 -6.43
C VAL A 431 43.38 -37.32 -5.41
N LEU A 432 42.32 -37.73 -4.72
CA LEU A 432 41.63 -36.89 -3.72
C LEU A 432 42.35 -36.88 -2.35
N ALA A 433 43.35 -37.75 -2.15
CA ALA A 433 44.15 -37.78 -0.94
C ALA A 433 45.34 -36.81 -0.99
N TRP A 434 45.59 -36.15 -2.13
CA TRP A 434 46.65 -35.15 -2.25
C TRP A 434 46.42 -33.98 -1.26
N THR A 435 47.41 -33.72 -0.41
CA THR A 435 47.29 -32.69 0.65
C THR A 435 47.30 -31.26 0.09
N GLY A 436 47.75 -31.07 -1.15
CA GLY A 436 47.72 -29.75 -1.82
C GLY A 436 46.31 -29.24 -2.11
N TRP A 437 45.28 -30.10 -2.06
CA TRP A 437 43.88 -29.66 -2.14
C TRP A 437 43.50 -28.72 -0.99
N GLY A 438 44.17 -28.79 0.16
CA GLY A 438 43.99 -27.83 1.25
C GLY A 438 44.39 -26.40 0.86
N GLU A 439 45.40 -26.21 0.00
CA GLU A 439 45.80 -24.88 -0.49
C GLU A 439 44.87 -24.35 -1.60
N PHE A 440 44.13 -25.25 -2.26
CA PHE A 440 43.13 -24.91 -3.28
C PHE A 440 41.87 -24.23 -2.72
N HIS A 441 41.68 -24.19 -1.39
CA HIS A 441 40.51 -23.57 -0.74
C HIS A 441 40.26 -22.11 -1.17
N GLU A 442 41.31 -21.29 -1.33
CA GLU A 442 41.17 -19.91 -1.81
C GLU A 442 40.67 -19.86 -3.26
N GLN A 443 41.12 -20.78 -4.12
CA GLN A 443 40.64 -20.88 -5.48
C GLN A 443 39.18 -21.38 -5.54
N TYR A 444 38.82 -22.34 -4.68
CA TYR A 444 37.44 -22.81 -4.53
C TYR A 444 36.50 -21.69 -4.08
N LYS A 445 36.90 -20.92 -3.06
CA LYS A 445 36.17 -19.76 -2.54
C LYS A 445 36.01 -18.69 -3.62
N LYS A 446 37.08 -18.35 -4.32
CA LYS A 446 37.07 -17.39 -5.43
C LYS A 446 36.14 -17.85 -6.57
N GLY A 447 36.26 -19.10 -7.01
CA GLY A 447 35.40 -19.67 -8.05
C GLY A 447 33.92 -19.65 -7.65
N THR A 448 33.61 -19.97 -6.38
CA THR A 448 32.25 -19.90 -5.83
C THR A 448 31.68 -18.48 -5.88
N LEU A 449 32.48 -17.47 -5.50
CA LEU A 449 32.08 -16.05 -5.58
C LEU A 449 31.89 -15.58 -7.04
N GLU A 450 32.70 -16.06 -7.97
CA GLU A 450 32.53 -15.76 -9.41
C GLU A 450 31.24 -16.38 -9.97
N ILE A 451 30.90 -17.62 -9.56
CA ILE A 451 29.64 -18.27 -9.91
C ILE A 451 28.46 -17.50 -9.34
N LEU A 452 28.52 -17.10 -8.07
CA LEU A 452 27.51 -16.24 -7.45
C LEU A 452 27.30 -14.93 -8.24
N GLY A 453 28.38 -14.29 -8.66
CA GLY A 453 28.33 -13.10 -9.51
C GLY A 453 27.71 -13.36 -10.89
N ALA A 454 27.88 -14.55 -11.47
CA ALA A 454 27.22 -14.95 -12.71
C ALA A 454 25.71 -15.19 -12.50
N ILE A 455 25.33 -15.91 -11.44
CA ILE A 455 23.92 -16.16 -11.08
C ILE A 455 23.17 -14.85 -10.88
N ARG A 456 23.72 -13.91 -10.10
CA ARG A 456 23.12 -12.59 -9.88
C ARG A 456 22.86 -11.85 -11.19
N ARG A 457 23.81 -11.90 -12.14
CA ARG A 457 23.66 -11.30 -13.47
C ARG A 457 22.59 -11.98 -14.32
N GLU A 458 22.46 -13.31 -14.26
CA GLU A 458 21.39 -14.04 -14.93
C GLU A 458 20.01 -13.64 -14.40
N ILE A 459 19.83 -13.62 -13.07
CA ILE A 459 18.55 -13.22 -12.44
C ILE A 459 18.21 -11.76 -12.77
N ALA A 460 19.20 -10.86 -12.71
CA ALA A 460 19.02 -9.46 -13.10
C ALA A 460 18.64 -9.32 -14.59
N SER A 461 19.22 -10.13 -15.47
CA SER A 461 18.85 -10.17 -16.89
C SER A 461 17.40 -10.63 -17.09
N VAL A 462 16.95 -11.67 -16.36
CA VAL A 462 15.53 -12.07 -16.38
C VAL A 462 14.62 -10.93 -15.93
N SER A 463 15.00 -10.22 -14.86
CA SER A 463 14.27 -9.05 -14.39
C SER A 463 14.17 -7.94 -15.45
N GLU A 464 15.25 -7.67 -16.18
CA GLU A 464 15.25 -6.67 -17.27
C GLU A 464 14.33 -7.10 -18.42
N GLN A 465 14.28 -8.40 -18.73
CA GLN A 465 13.37 -8.91 -19.75
C GLN A 465 11.90 -8.84 -19.32
N ILE A 466 11.60 -9.07 -18.03
CA ILE A 466 10.25 -8.89 -17.48
C ILE A 466 9.82 -7.43 -17.57
N SER A 467 10.70 -6.47 -17.21
CA SER A 467 10.37 -5.05 -17.25
C SER A 467 10.02 -4.55 -18.66
N ARG A 468 10.57 -5.20 -19.69
CA ARG A 468 10.31 -4.91 -21.11
C ARG A 468 9.27 -5.83 -21.76
N SER A 469 8.70 -6.78 -21.02
CA SER A 469 7.84 -7.82 -21.57
C SER A 469 6.55 -7.22 -22.16
N MET A 470 6.25 -7.58 -23.41
CA MET A 470 4.97 -7.24 -24.05
C MET A 470 3.85 -8.25 -23.74
N PHE A 471 4.20 -9.40 -23.17
CA PHE A 471 3.24 -10.47 -22.85
C PHE A 471 2.56 -10.28 -21.49
N LEU A 472 2.99 -9.28 -20.72
CA LEU A 472 2.49 -9.02 -19.39
C LEU A 472 1.35 -7.98 -19.49
N PRO A 473 0.11 -8.35 -19.13
CA PRO A 473 -1.02 -7.44 -19.27
C PRO A 473 -0.90 -6.28 -18.30
N LYS A 474 -1.41 -5.10 -18.69
CA LYS A 474 -1.66 -4.02 -17.75
C LYS A 474 -2.73 -4.45 -16.74
N GLY A 475 -2.56 -4.06 -15.49
CA GLY A 475 -3.63 -4.17 -14.52
C GLY A 475 -4.58 -2.99 -14.68
N GLU A 476 -5.88 -3.24 -14.69
CA GLU A 476 -6.90 -2.19 -14.60
C GLU A 476 -7.48 -2.20 -13.19
N LEU A 477 -7.66 -1.02 -12.62
CA LEU A 477 -8.35 -0.75 -11.36
C LEU A 477 -9.60 0.05 -11.68
N LYS A 478 -10.71 -0.27 -11.02
CA LYS A 478 -11.97 0.45 -11.21
C LYS A 478 -12.00 1.73 -10.42
N LEU A 479 -11.43 1.69 -9.20
CA LEU A 479 -11.48 2.80 -8.25
C LEU A 479 -12.91 3.31 -8.08
N ASP A 480 -13.87 2.38 -7.92
CA ASP A 480 -15.27 2.74 -7.70
C ASP A 480 -15.46 3.02 -6.21
N PRO A 481 -15.61 4.30 -5.81
CA PRO A 481 -15.65 4.64 -4.39
C PRO A 481 -16.84 4.00 -3.65
N ARG A 482 -17.84 3.44 -4.35
CA ARG A 482 -19.07 2.90 -3.75
C ARG A 482 -19.13 1.38 -3.68
N ASP A 483 -18.15 0.67 -4.22
CA ASP A 483 -18.23 -0.80 -4.30
C ASP A 483 -17.91 -1.51 -2.97
N GLY A 484 -17.38 -0.75 -1.99
CA GLY A 484 -17.00 -1.24 -0.66
C GLY A 484 -15.74 -2.11 -0.68
N VAL A 485 -15.01 -2.13 -1.79
CA VAL A 485 -13.72 -2.80 -1.96
C VAL A 485 -12.62 -1.75 -1.82
N SER A 486 -11.62 -2.00 -0.99
CA SER A 486 -10.48 -1.09 -0.91
C SER A 486 -9.63 -1.16 -2.17
N PHE A 487 -8.97 -0.06 -2.56
CA PHE A 487 -8.06 -0.05 -3.70
C PHE A 487 -7.01 -1.17 -3.63
N LEU A 488 -6.49 -1.53 -2.44
CA LEU A 488 -5.52 -2.62 -2.29
C LEU A 488 -6.12 -4.00 -2.57
N ASP A 489 -7.38 -4.21 -2.23
CA ASP A 489 -8.07 -5.44 -2.56
C ASP A 489 -8.37 -5.52 -4.06
N GLU A 490 -8.67 -4.37 -4.72
CA GLU A 490 -8.69 -4.30 -6.19
C GLU A 490 -7.32 -4.62 -6.80
N MET A 491 -6.22 -4.07 -6.26
CA MET A 491 -4.86 -4.38 -6.70
C MET A 491 -4.54 -5.87 -6.59
N LYS A 492 -4.94 -6.54 -5.50
CA LYS A 492 -4.77 -7.99 -5.35
C LYS A 492 -5.60 -8.79 -6.37
N ALA A 493 -6.83 -8.36 -6.65
CA ALA A 493 -7.66 -8.98 -7.68
C ALA A 493 -7.01 -8.84 -9.08
N SER A 494 -6.52 -7.65 -9.40
CA SER A 494 -5.79 -7.35 -10.64
C SER A 494 -4.48 -8.15 -10.75
N LEU A 495 -3.75 -8.32 -9.63
CA LEU A 495 -2.55 -9.18 -9.57
C LEU A 495 -2.87 -10.63 -9.94
N THR A 496 -3.98 -11.15 -9.41
CA THR A 496 -4.40 -12.54 -9.65
C THR A 496 -4.60 -12.80 -11.15
N ILE A 497 -5.16 -11.82 -11.87
CA ILE A 497 -5.33 -11.87 -13.33
C ILE A 497 -3.96 -11.85 -14.03
N ALA A 498 -3.03 -10.99 -13.62
CA ALA A 498 -1.69 -10.91 -14.20
C ALA A 498 -0.88 -12.21 -14.00
N LEU A 499 -1.09 -12.88 -12.87
CA LEU A 499 -0.44 -14.15 -12.53
C LEU A 499 -1.03 -15.37 -13.26
N ASP A 500 -2.27 -15.30 -13.76
CA ASP A 500 -2.92 -16.40 -14.48
C ASP A 500 -2.12 -16.79 -15.76
N GLN A 501 -1.51 -15.80 -16.42
CA GLN A 501 -0.67 -16.01 -17.61
C GLN A 501 0.83 -16.07 -17.31
N LYS A 502 1.24 -16.29 -16.04
CA LYS A 502 2.64 -16.25 -15.61
C LYS A 502 3.58 -17.11 -16.42
N SER A 503 3.13 -18.32 -16.79
CA SER A 503 3.96 -19.28 -17.52
C SER A 503 4.44 -18.76 -18.87
N THR A 504 3.66 -17.87 -19.50
CA THR A 504 3.92 -17.35 -20.85
C THR A 504 5.03 -16.31 -20.81
N TRP A 505 4.89 -15.30 -19.94
CA TRP A 505 5.84 -14.19 -19.88
C TRP A 505 7.12 -14.53 -19.11
N VAL A 506 7.07 -15.35 -18.04
CA VAL A 506 8.27 -15.80 -17.31
C VAL A 506 9.17 -16.64 -18.24
N ARG A 507 8.58 -17.60 -18.97
CA ARG A 507 9.34 -18.46 -19.88
C ARG A 507 10.00 -17.67 -21.00
N ALA A 508 9.29 -16.69 -21.58
CA ALA A 508 9.84 -15.81 -22.62
C ALA A 508 11.03 -14.98 -22.08
N ALA A 509 10.89 -14.42 -20.88
CA ALA A 509 11.95 -13.66 -20.23
C ALA A 509 13.19 -14.53 -19.95
N MET A 510 12.99 -15.72 -19.37
CA MET A 510 14.07 -16.67 -19.09
C MET A 510 14.78 -17.15 -20.37
N SER A 511 14.04 -17.53 -21.41
CA SER A 511 14.65 -17.98 -22.68
C SER A 511 15.53 -16.90 -23.31
N THR A 512 15.15 -15.64 -23.19
CA THR A 512 15.92 -14.52 -23.72
C THR A 512 17.15 -14.24 -22.86
N ALA A 513 16.99 -14.17 -21.53
CA ALA A 513 18.08 -13.95 -20.58
C ALA A 513 19.15 -15.06 -20.65
N GLY A 514 18.73 -16.32 -20.70
CA GLY A 514 19.64 -17.47 -20.79
C GLY A 514 20.51 -17.47 -22.05
N SER A 515 20.06 -16.87 -23.15
CA SER A 515 20.88 -16.71 -24.36
C SER A 515 21.93 -15.59 -24.26
N THR A 516 21.82 -14.71 -23.26
CA THR A 516 22.62 -13.49 -23.14
C THR A 516 23.79 -13.64 -22.16
N VAL A 517 23.62 -14.49 -21.14
CA VAL A 517 24.63 -14.75 -20.12
C VAL A 517 25.00 -16.22 -20.18
N MET A 518 26.12 -16.50 -20.83
CA MET A 518 26.71 -17.83 -20.84
C MET A 518 28.14 -17.69 -20.29
N THR A 519 28.52 -18.53 -19.33
CA THR A 519 29.85 -18.50 -18.72
C THR A 519 30.47 -19.89 -18.71
N ALA A 520 31.80 -19.96 -18.91
CA ALA A 520 32.54 -21.17 -18.57
C ALA A 520 32.54 -21.36 -17.04
N ASP A 521 32.66 -22.59 -16.57
CA ASP A 521 32.70 -22.87 -15.14
C ASP A 521 34.07 -22.49 -14.55
N PRO A 522 34.19 -21.39 -13.78
CA PRO A 522 35.48 -20.91 -13.30
C PRO A 522 36.13 -21.90 -12.33
N LEU A 523 35.32 -22.66 -11.59
CA LEU A 523 35.81 -23.65 -10.65
C LEU A 523 36.33 -24.89 -11.37
N ALA A 524 35.63 -25.37 -12.40
CA ALA A 524 36.10 -26.46 -13.22
C ALA A 524 37.40 -26.10 -13.95
N GLU A 525 37.52 -24.88 -14.50
CA GLU A 525 38.73 -24.42 -15.17
C GLU A 525 39.92 -24.26 -14.21
N ALA A 526 39.69 -23.72 -13.01
CA ALA A 526 40.73 -23.66 -11.97
C ALA A 526 41.19 -25.06 -11.55
N THR A 527 40.26 -26.00 -11.37
CA THR A 527 40.58 -27.38 -10.99
C THR A 527 41.39 -28.10 -12.07
N LYS A 528 41.06 -27.89 -13.35
CA LYS A 528 41.83 -28.45 -14.47
C LYS A 528 43.25 -27.88 -14.50
N ALA A 529 43.39 -26.56 -14.31
CA ALA A 529 44.70 -25.90 -14.28
C ALA A 529 45.57 -26.43 -13.15
N GLU A 530 45.02 -26.52 -11.93
CA GLU A 530 45.73 -27.03 -10.75
C GLU A 530 46.17 -28.50 -10.93
N PHE A 531 45.28 -29.34 -11.47
CA PHE A 531 45.61 -30.73 -11.77
C PHE A 531 46.72 -30.84 -12.81
N MET A 532 46.72 -29.99 -13.83
CA MET A 532 47.76 -29.99 -14.86
C MET A 532 49.10 -29.49 -14.35
N GLU A 533 49.11 -28.46 -13.51
CA GLU A 533 50.32 -27.88 -12.93
C GLU A 533 51.00 -28.86 -11.95
N ASN A 534 50.20 -29.57 -11.14
CA ASN A 534 50.70 -30.47 -10.09
C ASN A 534 50.55 -31.96 -10.42
N ARG A 535 50.28 -32.33 -11.68
CA ARG A 535 49.95 -33.70 -12.11
C ARG A 535 50.90 -34.76 -11.57
N ASP A 536 52.20 -34.54 -11.71
CA ASP A 536 53.21 -35.53 -11.35
C ASP A 536 53.29 -35.73 -9.82
N ILE A 537 52.98 -34.69 -9.04
CA ILE A 537 52.92 -34.75 -7.57
C ILE A 537 51.62 -35.43 -7.13
N ILE A 538 50.48 -35.06 -7.74
CA ILE A 538 49.15 -35.63 -7.46
C ILE A 538 49.14 -37.14 -7.71
N LEU A 539 49.79 -37.60 -8.79
CA LEU A 539 49.87 -39.02 -9.15
C LEU A 539 51.00 -39.77 -8.43
N GLY A 540 51.84 -39.08 -7.66
CA GLY A 540 52.94 -39.69 -6.92
C GLY A 540 54.04 -40.25 -7.81
N ARG A 541 54.37 -39.57 -8.93
CA ARG A 541 55.31 -40.05 -9.97
C ARG A 541 56.60 -40.62 -9.40
N GLN A 542 57.25 -39.90 -8.48
CA GLN A 542 58.51 -40.34 -7.91
C GLN A 542 58.37 -41.64 -7.11
N GLN A 543 57.36 -41.75 -6.24
CA GLN A 543 57.11 -42.95 -5.45
C GLN A 543 56.67 -44.13 -6.33
N ALA A 544 55.89 -43.86 -7.38
CA ALA A 544 55.48 -44.87 -8.35
C ALA A 544 56.68 -45.44 -9.12
N LEU A 545 57.56 -44.58 -9.63
CA LEU A 545 58.77 -45.01 -10.35
C LEU A 545 59.73 -45.79 -9.43
N GLU A 546 59.92 -45.37 -8.17
CA GLU A 546 60.73 -46.10 -7.19
C GLU A 546 60.15 -47.50 -6.88
N SER A 547 58.82 -47.62 -6.78
CA SER A 547 58.12 -48.89 -6.60
C SER A 547 58.22 -49.78 -7.83
N MET A 548 58.04 -49.22 -9.03
CA MET A 548 58.18 -49.93 -10.30
C MET A 548 59.60 -50.45 -10.51
N VAL A 549 60.62 -49.64 -10.21
CA VAL A 549 62.03 -50.07 -10.25
C VAL A 549 62.27 -51.24 -9.30
N SER A 550 61.72 -51.17 -8.08
CA SER A 550 61.86 -52.24 -7.10
C SER A 550 61.17 -53.53 -7.55
N SER A 551 59.93 -53.43 -8.03
CA SER A 551 59.15 -54.58 -8.51
C SER A 551 59.78 -55.25 -9.74
N VAL A 552 60.25 -54.46 -10.71
CA VAL A 552 60.93 -54.99 -11.91
C VAL A 552 62.27 -55.62 -11.55
N ALA A 553 63.05 -55.00 -10.66
CA ALA A 553 64.29 -55.60 -10.17
C ALA A 553 64.02 -56.95 -9.48
N GLU A 554 62.99 -57.03 -8.64
CA GLU A 554 62.60 -58.27 -7.96
C GLU A 554 62.14 -59.36 -8.94
N GLN A 555 61.35 -59.01 -9.96
CA GLN A 555 60.86 -59.97 -10.97
C GLN A 555 61.99 -60.46 -11.88
N LEU A 556 62.86 -59.56 -12.35
CA LEU A 556 64.03 -59.91 -13.15
C LEU A 556 64.99 -60.80 -12.37
N LEU A 557 65.27 -60.45 -11.11
CA LEU A 557 66.17 -61.23 -10.27
C LEU A 557 65.55 -62.58 -9.87
N SER A 558 64.26 -62.64 -9.53
CA SER A 558 63.54 -63.88 -9.22
C SER A 558 63.50 -64.83 -10.41
N SER A 559 63.22 -64.32 -11.60
CA SER A 559 63.16 -65.13 -12.82
C SER A 559 64.53 -65.71 -13.16
N ALA A 560 65.59 -64.92 -13.05
CA ALA A 560 66.95 -65.36 -13.33
C ALA A 560 67.52 -66.31 -12.25
N LEU A 561 67.16 -66.12 -10.97
CA LEU A 561 67.60 -66.96 -9.85
C LEU A 561 66.76 -68.21 -9.62
N SER A 562 65.69 -68.44 -10.39
CA SER A 562 64.88 -69.67 -10.32
C SER A 562 65.69 -70.97 -10.45
N ASN A 563 66.91 -70.90 -10.98
CA ASN A 563 67.86 -72.02 -11.15
C ASN A 563 69.13 -71.95 -10.27
N HIS A 564 69.26 -70.96 -9.37
CA HIS A 564 70.47 -70.70 -8.57
C HIS A 564 70.11 -70.43 -7.10
N GLN A 565 70.61 -71.24 -6.15
CA GLN A 565 70.05 -71.31 -4.79
C GLN A 565 70.86 -70.61 -3.67
N ASP A 566 72.04 -70.05 -3.95
CA ASP A 566 72.94 -69.50 -2.92
C ASP A 566 73.57 -68.14 -3.35
N VAL A 567 72.76 -67.08 -3.42
CA VAL A 567 73.23 -65.72 -3.77
C VAL A 567 72.61 -64.69 -2.80
N PRO A 568 73.39 -63.73 -2.26
CA PRO A 568 72.86 -62.71 -1.35
C PRO A 568 71.86 -61.79 -2.09
N TRP A 569 70.58 -62.02 -1.81
CA TRP A 569 69.45 -61.39 -2.50
C TRP A 569 69.47 -59.86 -2.42
N ASP A 570 69.58 -59.32 -1.21
CA ASP A 570 69.44 -57.87 -0.97
C ASP A 570 70.53 -57.03 -1.66
N GLU A 571 71.78 -57.52 -1.68
CA GLU A 571 72.90 -56.80 -2.28
C GLU A 571 72.80 -56.76 -3.82
N ASN A 572 72.41 -57.88 -4.42
CA ASN A 572 72.22 -57.99 -5.87
C ASN A 572 70.97 -57.24 -6.35
N LEU A 573 69.91 -57.23 -5.54
CA LEU A 573 68.70 -56.46 -5.82
C LEU A 573 69.01 -54.95 -5.84
N GLU A 574 69.76 -54.44 -4.85
CA GLU A 574 70.15 -53.03 -4.81
C GLU A 574 71.10 -52.62 -5.94
N GLN A 575 72.01 -53.51 -6.37
CA GLN A 575 72.84 -53.27 -7.55
C GLN A 575 71.99 -53.22 -8.83
N LEU A 576 71.01 -54.12 -8.97
CA LEU A 576 70.11 -54.14 -10.11
C LEU A 576 69.22 -52.89 -10.17
N LYS A 577 68.67 -52.44 -9.03
CA LYS A 577 67.91 -51.17 -8.96
C LYS A 577 68.74 -49.97 -9.42
N LYS A 578 69.99 -49.87 -8.97
CA LYS A 578 70.91 -48.79 -9.40
C LYS A 578 71.23 -48.86 -10.89
N LEU A 579 71.37 -50.07 -11.43
CA LEU A 579 71.61 -50.27 -12.85
C LEU A 579 70.39 -49.88 -13.70
N ILE A 580 69.18 -50.27 -13.29
CA ILE A 580 67.93 -49.88 -13.95
C ILE A 580 67.85 -48.35 -14.06
N VAL A 581 68.10 -47.63 -12.96
CA VAL A 581 68.00 -46.16 -12.91
C VAL A 581 69.16 -45.46 -13.63
N GLY A 582 70.36 -46.05 -13.66
CA GLY A 582 71.59 -45.39 -14.12
C GLY A 582 72.08 -45.76 -15.52
N ASP A 583 71.47 -46.75 -16.18
CA ASP A 583 71.90 -47.22 -17.51
C ASP A 583 70.93 -46.79 -18.62
N ASP A 584 71.17 -45.58 -19.12
CA ASP A 584 70.42 -45.00 -20.25
C ASP A 584 70.49 -45.86 -21.52
N ALA A 585 71.55 -46.67 -21.70
CA ALA A 585 71.70 -47.50 -22.89
C ALA A 585 70.82 -48.77 -22.84
N TRP A 586 70.45 -49.23 -21.64
CA TRP A 586 69.53 -50.35 -21.45
C TRP A 586 68.06 -49.94 -21.61
N GLY A 587 67.72 -48.68 -21.34
CA GLY A 587 66.41 -48.08 -21.66
C GLY A 587 65.22 -48.65 -20.88
N VAL A 588 65.47 -49.42 -19.80
CA VAL A 588 64.42 -50.01 -18.95
C VAL A 588 63.70 -48.93 -18.16
N TYR A 589 64.43 -48.00 -17.55
CA TYR A 589 63.84 -46.88 -16.82
C TYR A 589 63.05 -45.94 -17.74
N ASP A 590 63.54 -45.62 -18.93
CA ASP A 590 62.79 -44.86 -19.94
C ASP A 590 61.48 -45.57 -20.35
N SER A 591 61.51 -46.91 -20.39
CA SER A 591 60.30 -47.69 -20.67
C SER A 591 59.31 -47.67 -19.52
N MET A 592 59.79 -47.69 -18.27
CA MET A 592 58.96 -47.46 -17.08
C MET A 592 58.34 -46.07 -17.07
N GLU A 593 59.12 -45.03 -17.33
CA GLU A 593 58.64 -43.64 -17.39
C GLU A 593 57.58 -43.47 -18.48
N ARG A 594 57.81 -44.03 -19.68
CA ARG A 594 56.83 -44.00 -20.78
C ARG A 594 55.53 -44.69 -20.40
N THR A 595 55.61 -45.89 -19.81
CA THR A 595 54.40 -46.61 -19.39
C THR A 595 53.66 -45.89 -18.27
N PHE A 596 54.37 -45.28 -17.32
CA PHE A 596 53.77 -44.40 -16.31
C PHE A 596 53.04 -43.22 -16.98
N ASP A 597 53.69 -42.53 -17.92
CA ASP A 597 53.11 -41.38 -18.62
C ASP A 597 51.87 -41.76 -19.44
N GLU A 598 51.84 -42.94 -20.06
CA GLU A 598 50.66 -43.47 -20.76
C GLU A 598 49.47 -43.67 -19.81
N HIS A 599 49.70 -44.23 -18.62
CA HIS A 599 48.66 -44.39 -17.59
C HIS A 599 48.21 -43.03 -17.03
N ALA A 600 49.16 -42.11 -16.82
CA ALA A 600 48.89 -40.77 -16.32
C ALA A 600 48.05 -39.97 -17.32
N GLN A 601 48.38 -40.05 -18.62
CA GLN A 601 47.60 -39.43 -19.69
C GLN A 601 46.18 -39.99 -19.79
N PHE A 602 46.01 -41.29 -19.56
CA PHE A 602 44.69 -41.91 -19.55
C PHE A 602 43.80 -41.34 -18.45
N LEU A 603 44.27 -41.33 -17.19
CA LEU A 603 43.52 -40.75 -16.07
C LEU A 603 43.31 -39.25 -16.27
N GLN A 604 44.34 -38.51 -16.68
CA GLN A 604 44.23 -37.09 -17.02
C GLN A 604 43.13 -36.85 -18.07
N GLY A 605 43.06 -37.69 -19.10
CA GLY A 605 42.02 -37.61 -20.13
C GLY A 605 40.62 -37.70 -19.55
N TYR A 606 40.35 -38.68 -18.67
CA TYR A 606 39.06 -38.81 -17.99
C TYR A 606 38.80 -37.69 -16.98
N PHE A 607 39.83 -37.25 -16.26
CA PHE A 607 39.72 -36.17 -15.29
C PHE A 607 39.30 -34.85 -15.97
N LEU A 608 39.98 -34.49 -17.05
CA LEU A 608 39.63 -33.32 -17.86
C LEU A 608 38.26 -33.49 -18.53
N ALA A 609 37.96 -34.69 -19.04
CA ALA A 609 36.69 -35.00 -19.69
C ALA A 609 35.51 -34.86 -18.71
N GLY A 610 35.59 -35.40 -17.50
CA GLY A 610 34.52 -35.33 -16.50
C GLY A 610 34.21 -33.90 -16.10
N LEU A 611 35.23 -33.10 -15.85
CA LEU A 611 35.07 -31.67 -15.57
C LEU A 611 34.54 -30.87 -16.78
N SER A 612 34.62 -31.42 -18.00
CA SER A 612 34.09 -30.81 -19.24
C SER A 612 32.77 -31.40 -19.74
N GLN A 613 32.28 -32.49 -19.14
CA GLN A 613 30.99 -33.11 -19.42
C GLN A 613 29.96 -32.82 -18.32
N GLY A 614 30.40 -32.75 -17.06
CA GLY A 614 29.57 -32.30 -15.94
C GLY A 614 29.30 -30.78 -15.95
N SER A 615 30.20 -30.00 -16.55
CA SER A 615 29.87 -28.68 -17.10
C SER A 615 29.52 -28.90 -18.57
N SER A 616 28.39 -28.40 -19.07
CA SER A 616 27.86 -28.79 -20.38
C SER A 616 28.78 -28.42 -21.56
N SER A 617 29.76 -29.29 -21.88
CA SER A 617 30.79 -29.12 -22.91
C SER A 617 31.65 -27.87 -22.70
N GLY A 618 32.80 -27.73 -23.37
CA GLY A 618 33.51 -26.44 -23.44
C GLY A 618 32.72 -25.28 -24.07
N ALA A 619 31.41 -25.41 -24.25
CA ALA A 619 30.49 -24.34 -24.59
C ALA A 619 30.04 -23.63 -23.31
N MET A 620 30.03 -22.30 -23.36
CA MET A 620 29.48 -21.49 -22.28
C MET A 620 28.06 -21.96 -21.94
N SER A 621 27.74 -22.17 -20.66
CA SER A 621 26.43 -22.62 -20.18
C SER A 621 25.74 -21.53 -19.37
N SER A 622 24.41 -21.63 -19.25
CA SER A 622 23.63 -20.76 -18.37
C SER A 622 23.42 -21.51 -17.06
N ARG A 623 23.73 -20.84 -15.94
CA ARG A 623 23.56 -21.40 -14.60
C ARG A 623 22.10 -21.70 -14.30
N MET A 624 21.18 -20.89 -14.83
CA MET A 624 19.75 -21.18 -14.80
C MET A 624 19.41 -22.51 -15.48
N GLY A 625 20.04 -22.84 -16.62
CA GLY A 625 19.88 -24.12 -17.29
C GLY A 625 20.32 -25.30 -16.42
N ASP A 626 21.47 -25.16 -15.75
CA ASP A 626 22.01 -26.17 -14.83
C ASP A 626 21.07 -26.39 -13.63
N VAL A 627 20.53 -25.30 -13.05
CA VAL A 627 19.55 -25.35 -11.97
C VAL A 627 18.25 -26.04 -12.41
N ILE A 628 17.74 -25.73 -13.61
CA ILE A 628 16.54 -26.39 -14.16
C ILE A 628 16.78 -27.89 -14.32
N ALA A 629 17.95 -28.29 -14.83
CA ALA A 629 18.29 -29.71 -15.03
C ALA A 629 18.36 -30.47 -13.70
N ARG A 630 18.93 -29.88 -12.65
CA ARG A 630 19.09 -30.52 -11.33
C ARG A 630 17.81 -30.54 -10.49
N THR A 631 17.04 -29.46 -10.51
CA THR A 631 15.83 -29.33 -9.67
C THR A 631 14.57 -29.89 -10.34
N GLY A 632 14.56 -29.98 -11.67
CA GLY A 632 13.36 -30.28 -12.46
C GLY A 632 12.33 -29.14 -12.49
N ASP A 633 12.60 -27.99 -11.87
CA ASP A 633 11.73 -26.81 -11.94
C ASP A 633 12.05 -26.01 -13.21
N PRO A 634 11.13 -25.94 -14.21
CA PRO A 634 11.35 -25.20 -15.45
C PRO A 634 11.53 -23.69 -15.26
N TYR A 635 11.26 -23.16 -14.07
CA TYR A 635 11.38 -21.76 -13.73
C TYR A 635 12.49 -21.46 -12.72
N ALA A 636 13.25 -22.47 -12.28
CA ALA A 636 14.34 -22.32 -11.30
C ALA A 636 13.95 -21.47 -10.07
N GLY A 637 12.75 -21.64 -9.53
CA GLY A 637 12.21 -20.90 -8.39
C GLY A 637 11.77 -19.46 -8.67
N ILE A 638 12.08 -18.88 -9.84
CA ILE A 638 11.72 -17.49 -10.21
C ILE A 638 10.20 -17.31 -10.18
N SER A 639 9.44 -18.26 -10.73
CA SER A 639 7.98 -18.15 -10.76
C SER A 639 7.37 -18.14 -9.35
N VAL A 640 7.96 -18.87 -8.40
CA VAL A 640 7.47 -18.95 -7.02
C VAL A 640 7.71 -17.62 -6.32
N VAL A 641 8.93 -17.09 -6.42
CA VAL A 641 9.32 -15.77 -5.91
C VAL A 641 8.35 -14.69 -6.40
N LEU A 642 8.11 -14.61 -7.72
CA LEU A 642 7.24 -13.58 -8.30
C LEU A 642 5.79 -13.70 -7.83
N SER A 643 5.24 -14.91 -7.69
CA SER A 643 3.86 -15.08 -7.24
C SER A 643 3.70 -14.91 -5.74
N GLU A 644 4.57 -15.52 -4.94
CA GLU A 644 4.43 -15.52 -3.48
C GLU A 644 4.82 -14.19 -2.88
N ASP A 645 5.96 -13.60 -3.27
CA ASP A 645 6.44 -12.37 -2.66
C ASP A 645 5.55 -11.17 -2.97
N VAL A 646 5.07 -11.04 -4.21
CA VAL A 646 4.19 -9.92 -4.60
C VAL A 646 2.80 -10.07 -3.96
N THR A 647 2.24 -11.28 -3.94
CA THR A 647 0.95 -11.54 -3.28
C THR A 647 1.05 -11.29 -1.78
N ARG A 648 2.15 -11.73 -1.16
CA ARG A 648 2.42 -11.52 0.25
C ARG A 648 2.63 -10.05 0.57
N LEU A 649 3.41 -9.33 -0.24
CA LEU A 649 3.62 -7.89 -0.11
C LEU A 649 2.29 -7.14 -0.08
N LEU A 650 1.43 -7.35 -1.08
CA LEU A 650 0.13 -6.67 -1.13
C LEU A 650 -0.78 -7.07 0.04
N SER A 651 -0.65 -8.31 0.52
CA SER A 651 -1.35 -8.77 1.73
C SER A 651 -0.82 -8.06 2.97
N ASP A 652 0.49 -7.89 3.10
CA ASP A 652 1.13 -7.23 4.23
C ASP A 652 0.85 -5.72 4.24
N ILE A 653 0.87 -5.06 3.08
CA ILE A 653 0.45 -3.65 2.93
C ILE A 653 -1.00 -3.48 3.38
N SER A 654 -1.90 -4.32 2.87
CA SER A 654 -3.33 -4.28 3.19
C SER A 654 -3.62 -4.60 4.66
N ASN A 655 -2.94 -5.60 5.22
CA ASN A 655 -3.05 -5.93 6.64
C ASN A 655 -2.49 -4.82 7.51
N GLY A 656 -1.36 -4.22 7.12
CA GLY A 656 -0.74 -3.10 7.83
C GLY A 656 -1.66 -1.88 7.92
N LEU A 657 -2.28 -1.50 6.80
CA LEU A 657 -3.29 -0.43 6.74
C LEU A 657 -4.51 -0.73 7.65
N ARG A 658 -5.01 -1.97 7.61
CA ARG A 658 -6.14 -2.40 8.46
C ARG A 658 -5.77 -2.41 9.95
N LEU A 659 -4.59 -2.90 10.31
CA LEU A 659 -4.12 -2.95 11.70
C LEU A 659 -3.90 -1.55 12.29
N ARG A 660 -3.46 -0.60 11.47
CA ARG A 660 -3.36 0.82 11.87
C ARG A 660 -4.72 1.50 12.03
N GLY A 661 -5.79 0.91 11.49
CA GLY A 661 -7.15 1.47 11.55
C GLY A 661 -7.32 2.72 10.69
N ASN A 662 -6.41 2.97 9.75
CA ASN A 662 -6.42 4.17 8.91
C ASN A 662 -7.44 4.09 7.77
N GLN A 663 -7.93 2.88 7.44
CA GLN A 663 -8.97 2.73 6.42
C GLN A 663 -10.28 3.36 6.90
N MET A 664 -10.81 4.31 6.13
CA MET A 664 -12.09 4.96 6.45
C MET A 664 -13.08 4.85 5.30
N SER A 665 -14.37 4.91 5.65
CA SER A 665 -15.44 5.13 4.68
C SER A 665 -16.31 6.28 5.19
N VAL A 666 -16.85 7.07 4.27
CA VAL A 666 -17.66 8.26 4.58
C VAL A 666 -19.06 8.08 4.03
N SER A 667 -20.07 8.30 4.86
CA SER A 667 -21.47 8.25 4.41
C SER A 667 -21.92 9.63 3.94
N ILE A 668 -22.08 9.77 2.62
CA ILE A 668 -22.59 10.99 1.98
C ILE A 668 -24.12 10.89 1.85
N PRO A 669 -24.88 11.91 2.28
CA PRO A 669 -26.32 11.96 2.07
C PRO A 669 -26.68 11.89 0.57
N SER A 670 -27.63 11.04 0.20
CA SER A 670 -28.09 10.90 -1.20
C SER A 670 -28.96 12.06 -1.68
N SER A 671 -29.53 12.83 -0.76
CA SER A 671 -30.39 13.98 -1.06
C SER A 671 -29.62 15.30 -0.94
N PRO A 672 -29.74 16.25 -1.89
CA PRO A 672 -29.06 17.54 -1.86
C PRO A 672 -29.75 18.61 -0.96
N TYR A 673 -30.77 18.22 -0.21
CA TYR A 673 -31.60 19.07 0.65
C TYR A 673 -31.93 18.37 1.96
N PHE A 674 -32.13 19.11 3.05
CA PHE A 674 -32.64 18.64 4.34
C PHE A 674 -34.17 18.56 4.32
N SER A 675 -34.73 17.51 4.92
CA SER A 675 -36.18 17.38 5.09
C SER A 675 -36.55 17.85 6.50
N LEU A 676 -37.30 18.95 6.59
CA LEU A 676 -37.75 19.56 7.84
C LEU A 676 -39.23 19.28 8.08
N LEU A 677 -39.61 19.08 9.34
CA LEU A 677 -41.00 18.93 9.75
C LEU A 677 -41.51 20.27 10.31
N GLY A 678 -42.53 20.83 9.67
CA GLY A 678 -43.22 22.03 10.13
C GLY A 678 -44.14 21.78 11.33
N PRO A 679 -44.58 22.85 12.02
CA PRO A 679 -45.50 22.75 13.15
C PRO A 679 -46.90 22.26 12.73
N ASP A 680 -47.24 22.33 11.44
CA ASP A 680 -48.46 21.79 10.84
C ASP A 680 -48.35 20.30 10.44
N GLY A 681 -47.19 19.68 10.72
CA GLY A 681 -46.89 18.29 10.37
C GLY A 681 -46.49 18.09 8.90
N ARG A 682 -46.32 19.16 8.11
CA ARG A 682 -45.89 19.05 6.71
C ARG A 682 -44.37 19.02 6.60
N ALA A 683 -43.88 18.27 5.61
CA ALA A 683 -42.46 18.25 5.29
C ALA A 683 -42.09 19.43 4.37
N HIS A 684 -40.96 20.07 4.66
CA HIS A 684 -40.36 21.14 3.86
C HIS A 684 -38.94 20.72 3.44
N GLN A 685 -38.53 21.11 2.24
CA GLN A 685 -37.17 20.89 1.74
C GLN A 685 -36.35 22.16 1.94
N GLU A 686 -35.18 22.03 2.54
CA GLU A 686 -34.25 23.14 2.74
C GLU A 686 -32.89 22.81 2.15
N SER A 687 -32.28 23.75 1.45
CA SER A 687 -30.87 23.68 1.04
C SER A 687 -30.07 24.75 1.77
N LEU A 688 -28.77 24.51 1.93
CA LEU A 688 -27.85 25.52 2.43
C LEU A 688 -26.99 26.00 1.28
N ARG A 689 -26.76 27.30 1.19
CA ARG A 689 -25.71 27.86 0.35
C ARG A 689 -24.43 27.91 1.16
N VAL A 690 -23.38 27.39 0.56
CA VAL A 690 -22.06 27.25 1.18
C VAL A 690 -21.07 28.04 0.33
N GLU A 691 -20.30 28.90 0.97
CA GLU A 691 -19.15 29.55 0.36
C GLU A 691 -17.94 29.28 1.26
N LEU A 692 -16.94 28.60 0.71
CA LEU A 692 -15.64 28.38 1.34
C LEU A 692 -14.60 29.23 0.62
N THR A 693 -13.87 30.05 1.37
CA THR A 693 -12.79 30.91 0.87
C THR A 693 -11.51 30.65 1.63
N TYR A 694 -10.39 30.79 0.94
CA TYR A 694 -9.05 30.62 1.51
C TYR A 694 -8.46 31.98 1.89
N PRO A 695 -7.83 32.11 3.08
CA PRO A 695 -7.06 33.30 3.40
C PRO A 695 -5.96 33.50 2.34
N ASP A 696 -5.90 34.70 1.76
CA ASP A 696 -4.86 35.12 0.80
C ASP A 696 -4.88 34.43 -0.59
N GLU A 697 -6.04 34.29 -1.23
CA GLU A 697 -6.19 33.79 -2.63
C GLU A 697 -5.27 34.47 -3.68
N ASN A 698 -4.72 35.65 -3.37
CA ASN A 698 -3.89 36.45 -4.28
C ASN A 698 -2.36 36.22 -4.14
N SER A 699 -1.90 35.37 -3.23
CA SER A 699 -0.48 34.99 -3.10
C SER A 699 -0.29 33.49 -3.29
N GLN A 700 0.56 33.11 -4.25
CA GLN A 700 0.97 31.71 -4.44
C GLN A 700 1.57 31.15 -3.14
N GLY A 701 0.81 30.27 -2.46
CA GLY A 701 1.32 29.39 -1.40
C GLY A 701 1.06 29.75 0.07
N SER A 702 0.04 30.57 0.43
CA SER A 702 -0.06 31.12 1.80
C SER A 702 -1.18 30.63 2.73
N TRP A 703 -2.20 29.88 2.28
CA TRP A 703 -3.29 29.45 3.18
C TRP A 703 -2.95 28.19 4.01
N LEU A 704 -1.98 27.41 3.55
CA LEU A 704 -1.53 26.16 4.15
C LEU A 704 -0.01 26.22 4.37
N SER A 705 0.41 25.98 5.60
CA SER A 705 1.82 25.73 5.95
C SER A 705 2.01 24.24 6.17
N SER A 706 2.96 23.64 5.46
CA SER A 706 3.26 22.21 5.57
C SER A 706 4.75 21.93 5.65
N ILE A 707 5.12 20.86 6.37
CA ILE A 707 6.46 20.31 6.44
C ILE A 707 6.34 18.81 6.21
N ILE A 708 7.05 18.31 5.18
CA ILE A 708 7.14 16.88 4.88
C ILE A 708 8.58 16.43 5.16
N THR A 709 8.75 15.54 6.12
CA THR A 709 10.03 14.90 6.44
C THR A 709 10.08 13.51 5.81
N ASP A 710 10.96 13.37 4.83
CA ASP A 710 11.24 12.12 4.11
C ASP A 710 11.85 11.04 5.05
N PRO A 711 11.58 9.75 4.81
CA PRO A 711 12.16 8.60 5.52
C PRO A 711 13.66 8.65 5.76
N ARG A 712 14.44 9.25 4.85
CA ARG A 712 15.90 9.43 4.99
C ARG A 712 16.29 10.25 6.23
N ASN A 713 15.43 11.20 6.60
CA ASN A 713 15.67 12.16 7.68
C ASN A 713 14.84 11.85 8.93
N TYR A 714 13.80 11.01 8.81
CA TYR A 714 12.92 10.66 9.92
C TYR A 714 13.35 9.35 10.59
N ARG A 715 13.92 9.46 11.81
CA ARG A 715 14.40 8.32 12.61
C ARG A 715 13.36 7.73 13.57
N GLY A 716 12.18 8.34 13.70
CA GLY A 716 11.17 7.93 14.68
C GLY A 716 11.39 8.55 16.07
N SER A 717 10.80 7.94 17.09
CA SER A 717 10.99 8.34 18.49
C SER A 717 12.19 7.59 19.10
N PRO A 718 12.80 8.07 20.20
CA PRO A 718 14.01 7.48 20.77
C PRO A 718 13.95 5.98 21.08
N ASP A 719 12.74 5.42 21.24
CA ASP A 719 12.50 4.01 21.58
C ASP A 719 11.81 3.21 20.45
N ILE A 720 11.48 3.85 19.32
CA ILE A 720 10.75 3.21 18.20
C ILE A 720 11.37 3.70 16.89
N ASP A 721 12.11 2.82 16.22
CA ASP A 721 12.63 3.07 14.89
C ASP A 721 11.50 3.16 13.87
N ALA A 722 11.50 4.23 13.10
CA ALA A 722 10.46 4.46 12.08
C ALA A 722 10.66 3.61 10.82
N GLN A 723 11.92 3.34 10.47
CA GLN A 723 12.32 2.64 9.25
C GLN A 723 12.77 1.23 9.61
N ILE A 724 11.89 0.25 9.41
CA ILE A 724 12.09 -1.14 9.86
C ILE A 724 12.25 -2.05 8.65
N HIS A 725 13.12 -3.04 8.74
CA HIS A 725 13.24 -4.09 7.76
C HIS A 725 13.20 -5.47 8.43
N ASP A 726 12.13 -6.23 8.21
CA ASP A 726 12.05 -7.59 8.75
C ASP A 726 12.78 -8.55 7.82
N THR A 727 14.04 -8.89 8.13
CA THR A 727 14.80 -9.91 7.40
C THR A 727 14.74 -11.26 8.09
N ASP A 728 14.16 -12.24 7.40
CA ASP A 728 14.38 -13.65 7.68
C ASP A 728 14.93 -14.33 6.41
N ILE A 729 16.21 -14.07 6.13
CA ILE A 729 16.94 -14.62 4.96
C ILE A 729 16.91 -16.15 5.00
N LEU A 730 16.95 -16.73 6.21
CA LEU A 730 17.04 -18.17 6.45
C LEU A 730 15.66 -18.85 6.45
N GLY A 731 14.64 -18.24 7.06
CA GLY A 731 13.25 -18.69 7.03
C GLY A 731 12.52 -18.41 5.71
N SER A 732 13.23 -17.92 4.69
CA SER A 732 12.72 -17.74 3.33
C SER A 732 11.49 -16.84 3.23
N LYS A 733 11.29 -15.92 4.17
CA LYS A 733 10.17 -14.96 4.10
C LYS A 733 10.51 -13.83 3.13
N ALA A 734 9.50 -13.25 2.49
CA ALA A 734 9.62 -11.98 1.80
C ALA A 734 9.98 -10.93 2.86
N ALA A 735 11.14 -10.29 2.71
CA ALA A 735 11.56 -9.26 3.65
C ALA A 735 10.83 -7.97 3.30
N SER A 736 10.00 -7.46 4.21
CA SER A 736 9.27 -6.21 4.03
C SER A 736 10.07 -5.05 4.58
N TYR A 737 10.04 -3.92 3.88
CA TYR A 737 10.61 -2.66 4.32
C TYR A 737 9.46 -1.74 4.71
N GLN A 738 9.43 -1.30 5.95
CA GLN A 738 8.54 -0.24 6.39
C GLN A 738 9.25 1.10 6.27
N SER A 739 8.63 2.04 5.57
CA SER A 739 9.07 3.42 5.56
C SER A 739 8.01 4.41 6.01
N VAL A 740 8.39 5.36 6.84
CA VAL A 740 7.48 6.34 7.44
C VAL A 740 7.90 7.76 7.07
N TRP A 741 6.95 8.52 6.53
CA TRP A 741 7.03 9.96 6.32
C TRP A 741 6.37 10.66 7.50
N LYS A 742 7.01 11.71 8.01
CA LYS A 742 6.38 12.60 8.99
C LYS A 742 5.86 13.84 8.28
N LEU A 743 4.58 14.13 8.44
CA LEU A 743 3.95 15.31 7.87
C LEU A 743 3.37 16.17 8.99
N THR A 744 3.61 17.47 8.93
CA THR A 744 2.99 18.46 9.79
C THR A 744 2.35 19.50 8.91
N TYR A 745 1.08 19.82 9.13
CA TYR A 745 0.43 20.92 8.42
C TYR A 745 -0.45 21.75 9.34
N SER A 746 -0.64 23.01 8.96
CA SER A 746 -1.58 23.93 9.58
C SER A 746 -2.11 24.91 8.55
N GLY A 747 -3.39 25.23 8.63
CA GLY A 747 -4.05 26.16 7.73
C GLY A 747 -5.34 26.71 8.33
N ALA A 748 -6.00 27.57 7.56
CA ALA A 748 -7.30 28.09 7.92
C ALA A 748 -8.18 28.29 6.68
N VAL A 749 -9.49 28.22 6.89
CA VAL A 749 -10.52 28.52 5.88
C VAL A 749 -11.59 29.42 6.49
N CYS A 750 -12.21 30.27 5.66
CA CYS A 750 -13.42 30.99 6.05
C CYS A 750 -14.63 30.32 5.38
N LEU A 751 -15.62 29.96 6.19
CA LEU A 751 -16.84 29.31 5.74
C LEU A 751 -18.05 30.20 6.05
N THR A 752 -18.84 30.49 5.02
CA THR A 752 -20.10 31.22 5.12
C THR A 752 -21.26 30.29 4.77
N LEU A 753 -22.26 30.23 5.65
CA LEU A 753 -23.50 29.47 5.45
C LEU A 753 -24.70 30.39 5.43
N SER A 754 -25.59 30.18 4.46
CA SER A 754 -26.88 30.87 4.40
C SER A 754 -28.02 29.94 3.94
N PRO A 755 -29.28 30.24 4.29
CA PRO A 755 -30.44 29.49 3.80
C PRO A 755 -30.57 29.60 2.28
N GLY A 756 -30.88 28.49 1.62
CA GLY A 756 -31.02 28.41 0.17
C GLY A 756 -32.36 27.83 -0.31
N GLY A 757 -33.19 27.30 0.59
CA GLY A 757 -34.40 26.56 0.23
C GLY A 757 -35.66 27.40 0.02
N GLU A 758 -36.77 26.69 -0.18
CA GLU A 758 -38.08 27.28 -0.52
C GLU A 758 -38.95 27.59 0.73
N ILE A 759 -38.36 27.55 1.93
CA ILE A 759 -39.07 27.93 3.15
C ILE A 759 -39.41 29.43 3.05
N GLY A 760 -40.70 29.77 3.22
CA GLY A 760 -41.30 31.09 2.97
C GLY A 760 -40.53 32.34 3.44
N GLN A 761 -41.07 33.10 4.40
CA GLN A 761 -40.39 34.33 4.89
C GLN A 761 -39.30 33.98 5.90
N VAL A 762 -38.12 33.61 5.39
CA VAL A 762 -36.91 33.35 6.16
C VAL A 762 -36.11 34.64 6.32
N LEU A 763 -35.58 34.87 7.52
CA LEU A 763 -34.66 35.99 7.76
C LEU A 763 -33.35 35.73 6.99
N PRO A 764 -32.83 36.69 6.19
CA PRO A 764 -31.56 36.55 5.49
C PRO A 764 -30.42 36.62 6.51
N VAL A 765 -30.12 35.49 7.14
CA VAL A 765 -29.05 35.31 8.11
C VAL A 765 -27.91 34.60 7.41
N GLU A 766 -26.71 35.15 7.56
CA GLU A 766 -25.47 34.53 7.15
C GLU A 766 -24.66 34.20 8.41
N LEU A 767 -24.14 32.98 8.48
CA LEU A 767 -23.24 32.54 9.53
C LEU A 767 -21.86 32.36 8.94
N GLU A 768 -20.94 33.24 9.31
CA GLU A 768 -19.53 33.19 8.94
C GLU A 768 -18.69 32.64 10.10
N ARG A 769 -17.75 31.74 9.80
CA ARG A 769 -16.75 31.23 10.74
C ARG A 769 -15.38 31.10 10.09
N HIS A 770 -14.36 31.56 10.81
CA HIS A 770 -12.97 31.23 10.52
C HIS A 770 -12.60 29.95 11.25
N LEU A 771 -12.19 28.94 10.50
CA LEU A 771 -11.84 27.63 11.01
C LEU A 771 -10.36 27.39 10.78
N ALA A 772 -9.63 27.14 11.86
CA ALA A 772 -8.25 26.68 11.80
C ALA A 772 -8.22 25.15 11.88
N PHE A 773 -7.31 24.54 11.12
CA PHE A 773 -7.08 23.11 11.13
C PHE A 773 -5.57 22.84 11.02
N GLY A 774 -5.14 21.66 11.45
CA GLY A 774 -3.74 21.26 11.42
C GLY A 774 -3.50 19.97 12.18
N SER A 775 -2.52 19.21 11.73
CA SER A 775 -2.24 17.88 12.25
C SER A 775 -0.79 17.46 12.06
N ASP A 776 -0.37 16.52 12.90
CA ASP A 776 0.93 15.85 12.85
C ASP A 776 0.75 14.39 12.42
N LEU A 777 0.71 14.15 11.12
CA LEU A 777 0.50 12.82 10.54
C LEU A 777 1.80 12.01 10.42
N SER A 778 1.64 10.68 10.37
CA SER A 778 2.70 9.74 10.05
C SER A 778 2.19 8.77 8.99
N VAL A 779 2.66 8.93 7.75
CA VAL A 779 2.27 8.07 6.63
C VAL A 779 3.25 6.92 6.54
N ALA A 780 2.78 5.69 6.78
CA ALA A 780 3.60 4.48 6.80
C ALA A 780 3.33 3.61 5.56
N VAL A 781 4.36 3.29 4.80
CA VAL A 781 4.27 2.45 3.60
C VAL A 781 5.11 1.20 3.80
N LEU A 782 4.56 0.06 3.40
CA LEU A 782 5.29 -1.20 3.33
C LEU A 782 5.68 -1.47 1.88
N THR A 783 6.94 -1.83 1.64
CA THR A 783 7.49 -2.11 0.31
C THR A 783 8.28 -3.41 0.31
N GLY A 784 8.39 -4.05 -0.85
CA GLY A 784 9.18 -5.28 -1.03
C GLY A 784 10.65 -5.01 -1.34
N HIS A 785 11.09 -3.75 -1.21
CA HIS A 785 12.42 -3.29 -1.60
C HIS A 785 12.82 -2.09 -0.74
N ALA A 786 14.11 -1.95 -0.49
CA ALA A 786 14.66 -0.77 0.17
C ALA A 786 14.44 0.48 -0.69
N LEU A 787 13.98 1.56 -0.07
CA LEU A 787 13.92 2.87 -0.69
C LEU A 787 15.31 3.52 -0.69
N MET A 788 15.61 4.24 -1.76
CA MET A 788 16.94 4.80 -2.01
C MET A 788 17.38 5.76 -0.90
N GLY A 789 18.51 5.43 -0.26
CA GLY A 789 19.15 6.25 0.77
C GLY A 789 18.49 6.17 2.16
N VAL A 790 17.45 5.36 2.33
CA VAL A 790 16.82 5.12 3.63
C VAL A 790 17.64 4.11 4.42
N SER A 791 17.94 4.43 5.68
CA SER A 791 18.59 3.50 6.60
C SER A 791 17.53 2.70 7.34
N TYR A 792 17.52 1.38 7.15
CA TYR A 792 16.61 0.48 7.84
C TYR A 792 17.30 -0.20 9.01
N ILE A 793 16.53 -0.47 10.06
CA ILE A 793 16.94 -1.24 11.23
C ILE A 793 16.12 -2.54 11.22
N ASN A 794 16.78 -3.66 11.52
CA ASN A 794 16.15 -4.98 11.58
C ASN A 794 15.53 -5.25 12.94
#